data_AF-A0A397DA44-F1
#
_entry.id   AF-A0A397DA44-F1
#
_cell.length_a   1.000
_cell.length_b   1.000
_cell.length_c   1.000
_cell.angle_alpha   90.00
_cell.angle_beta   90.00
_cell.angle_gamma   90.00
#
_symmetry.space_group_name_H-M   'P 1'
#
loop_
_entity.id
_entity.type
_entity.pdbx_description
1 polymer ?
#
loop_
_entity_poly.entity_id
_entity_poly.type
_entity_poly.pdbx_seq_one_letter_code
_entity_poly.pdbx_strand_id
1 'polypeptide(L)'
;MRADDGLNHGAMWYGWLKRMRRQLIKCHRLHTQSSTTLLQHLRLRLAATKRSLECDGDNATKVADVAAAQLAYDSAKSEQGQYARDRQFDFHANSNERGTSHFFRKPLGTKVPINFVTVDGMSITDEPTVQNTFTAHWRSIMSAPQVGNLPDHDRRRAVLEALTKRLELVDRDSLDKPITVKELCDAMKTMNPSKSPGPDGWSAGFFQVAPEIFSELLLLVFNYQLSHHGCLLPHQRRSAITLLYKSGDRGLPGNYRPISLMPVEVKVLSRALAFRLARHAPQLIHPTQAGFVPGRRLHDHVTMVQALQHYCTMEDQDSYATFLDFSKAYDMVDQSFLFEVLAEMNLGANFISWVRMLYNSPVANIMFNGTLGPAIRPTRGVKQGCPLSCLLFVFYLEPLGDMLRAQPQHGISLPHGEPMTSIFFADDSTLLSKDLPAAVEQLGIVEEFCAVSGARLNQTKCQTLVLNGHLDPADTDGGGLLNIVPSGQPVKYLGLMFGHRLPSDYQLNLVNERFLSSFQHWGCRARTLQGRRLLANTVMLSLLWHVTAALPVPPAMVQSWQSMLNRYILGRKTVPTDRHHPMLSSPLQFDLRLGLGLPHVASRIRAQRLQLLQRAMTVSTADRPLWQPLVLRQFERCMGRLHRASNPFDFLLYHPHHKSKWLMLWELHPLWIDVWRQWSATPMDGRIQLPLSSATIMSLPVWLTTFERSMSNGKCAASIVNSPTTRRWCSHGASNQLRCLADIVAVHGRWPTRAEFMAMMSDRNPAAQVEIGMDGRMQWATVYRSGMLYNHLTCVHTNVLGLNQPPPPATPVPPTARHPFYGLAKDAPVPFESWPRRMVLALAHHAPIHEGHHPMSSTARATTAAIHSYVKRVRRTCRIPPPVQGDVWLRLLFRMLPVNCRFAHLQLERPDAICCAYGCGAVETQYHAFHACPHIHPVWSFHRDAWRRYGVSFAWSTISDLDLFTVNASGDRHKDALQTLWILLTASTLHLIWTEHNKVQYEDKTPLPPTAWNELSFLGWTMSVRRWLRLQDPDCPLRSSVLHVLHTLRAPANYRPLWAKYPYSLHLAPTSAADLRL
;
A
#
# COMPACT_ATOMS: atom_id res chain seq x y z
N MET A 1 -19.44 19.83 -32.75
CA MET A 1 -18.47 20.28 -33.77
C MET A 1 -18.54 19.26 -34.90
N ARG A 2 -18.57 19.68 -36.16
CA ARG A 2 -18.44 18.77 -37.32
C ARG A 2 -16.97 18.69 -37.71
N ALA A 3 -16.52 17.57 -38.27
CA ALA A 3 -15.19 17.42 -38.84
C ALA A 3 -15.17 18.15 -40.20
N ASP A 4 -14.86 19.44 -40.15
CA ASP A 4 -14.74 20.33 -41.31
C ASP A 4 -13.45 21.11 -41.11
N ASP A 5 -12.53 20.97 -42.07
CA ASP A 5 -11.16 21.51 -42.00
C ASP A 5 -11.13 23.05 -42.11
N GLY A 6 -12.21 23.69 -42.57
CA GLY A 6 -12.33 25.14 -42.63
C GLY A 6 -12.68 25.81 -41.29
N LEU A 7 -12.98 25.04 -40.24
CA LEU A 7 -13.42 25.57 -38.95
C LEU A 7 -12.29 25.66 -37.93
N ASN A 8 -12.19 26.79 -37.22
CA ASN A 8 -11.27 26.91 -36.08
C ASN A 8 -11.79 26.14 -34.85
N HIS A 9 -11.49 24.84 -34.79
CA HIS A 9 -11.95 23.93 -33.74
C HIS A 9 -11.55 24.41 -32.34
N GLY A 10 -10.37 25.04 -32.21
CA GLY A 10 -9.90 25.58 -30.94
C GLY A 10 -10.75 26.74 -30.40
N ALA A 11 -11.09 27.70 -31.24
CA ALA A 11 -11.95 28.83 -30.88
C ALA A 11 -13.38 28.37 -30.54
N MET A 12 -13.91 27.42 -31.32
CA MET A 12 -15.23 26.82 -31.06
C MET A 12 -15.26 26.11 -29.71
N TRP A 13 -14.23 25.31 -29.41
CA TRP A 13 -14.09 24.59 -28.14
C TRP A 13 -14.05 25.52 -26.94
N TYR A 14 -13.18 26.54 -26.99
CA TYR A 14 -13.08 27.52 -25.90
C TYR A 14 -14.39 28.30 -25.71
N GLY A 15 -15.03 28.72 -26.80
CA GLY A 15 -16.34 29.37 -26.77
C GLY A 15 -17.41 28.49 -26.13
N TRP A 16 -17.42 27.20 -26.44
CA TRP A 16 -18.33 26.22 -25.84
C TRP A 16 -18.09 26.06 -24.34
N LEU A 17 -16.84 25.88 -23.90
CA LEU A 17 -16.49 25.79 -22.47
C LEU A 17 -16.98 27.02 -21.69
N LYS A 18 -16.80 28.23 -22.24
CA LYS A 18 -17.27 29.46 -21.61
C LYS A 18 -18.79 29.49 -21.44
N ARG A 19 -19.55 29.08 -22.47
CA ARG A 19 -21.01 28.98 -22.39
C ARG A 19 -21.46 27.92 -21.39
N MET A 20 -20.82 26.75 -21.40
CA MET A 20 -21.13 25.66 -20.48
C MET A 20 -20.89 26.06 -19.02
N ARG A 21 -19.78 26.77 -18.72
CA ARG A 21 -19.53 27.30 -17.37
C ARG A 21 -20.65 28.22 -16.89
N ARG A 22 -21.07 29.17 -17.73
CA ARG A 22 -22.18 30.08 -17.40
C ARG A 22 -23.47 29.31 -17.13
N GLN A 23 -23.76 28.30 -17.94
CA GLN A 23 -24.94 27.46 -17.77
C GLN A 23 -24.89 26.66 -16.47
N LEU A 24 -23.75 26.04 -16.13
CA LEU A 24 -23.60 25.31 -14.88
C LEU A 24 -23.71 26.22 -13.64
N ILE A 25 -23.15 27.42 -13.69
CA ILE A 25 -23.31 28.42 -12.61
C ILE A 25 -24.78 28.80 -12.46
N LYS A 26 -25.50 29.03 -13.57
CA LYS A 26 -26.94 29.31 -13.55
C LYS A 26 -27.73 28.14 -12.94
N CYS A 27 -27.46 26.91 -13.37
CA CYS A 27 -28.12 25.71 -12.85
C CYS A 27 -27.85 25.52 -11.35
N HIS A 28 -26.61 25.72 -10.90
CA HIS A 28 -26.27 25.63 -9.49
C HIS A 28 -26.99 26.70 -8.66
N ARG A 29 -27.04 27.94 -9.14
CA ARG A 29 -27.79 29.03 -8.49
C ARG A 29 -29.28 28.68 -8.37
N LEU A 30 -29.90 28.23 -9.45
CA LEU A 30 -31.31 27.82 -9.46
C LEU A 30 -31.57 26.65 -8.51
N HIS A 31 -30.67 25.66 -8.47
CA HIS A 31 -30.77 24.54 -7.54
C HIS A 31 -30.70 24.98 -6.07
N THR A 32 -29.76 25.86 -5.73
CA THR A 32 -29.64 26.43 -4.38
C THR A 32 -30.86 27.28 -4.02
N GLN A 33 -31.33 28.12 -4.94
CA GLN A 33 -32.54 28.94 -4.74
C GLN A 33 -33.79 28.08 -4.54
N SER A 34 -34.00 27.07 -5.39
CA SER A 34 -35.11 26.11 -5.26
C SER A 34 -35.10 25.44 -3.88
N SER A 35 -33.92 25.07 -3.39
CA SER A 35 -33.74 24.44 -2.07
C SER A 35 -34.06 25.37 -0.88
N THR A 36 -34.11 26.69 -1.07
CA THR A 36 -34.39 27.69 -0.04
C THR A 36 -35.66 28.51 -0.28
N THR A 37 -36.40 28.25 -1.36
CA THR A 37 -37.52 29.08 -1.83
C THR A 37 -38.64 29.18 -0.80
N LEU A 38 -39.02 28.05 -0.18
CA LEU A 38 -40.06 28.03 0.86
C LEU A 38 -39.69 28.91 2.06
N LEU A 39 -38.45 28.80 2.54
CA LEU A 39 -37.97 29.60 3.67
C LEU A 39 -37.94 31.08 3.35
N GLN A 40 -37.54 31.44 2.14
CA GLN A 40 -37.56 32.82 1.68
C GLN A 40 -38.99 33.36 1.59
N HIS A 41 -39.93 32.56 1.09
CA HIS A 41 -41.34 32.91 1.02
C HIS A 41 -41.96 33.11 2.42
N LEU A 42 -41.75 32.18 3.35
CA LEU A 42 -42.24 32.29 4.73
C LEU A 42 -41.61 33.46 5.48
N ARG A 43 -40.32 33.77 5.23
CA ARG A 43 -39.66 34.95 5.77
C ARG A 43 -40.29 36.25 5.26
N LEU A 44 -40.62 36.31 3.98
CA LEU A 44 -41.31 37.47 3.39
C LEU A 44 -42.74 37.62 3.93
N ARG A 45 -43.48 36.51 4.07
CA ARG A 45 -44.81 36.50 4.68
C ARG A 45 -44.77 37.03 6.12
N LEU A 46 -43.82 36.55 6.93
CA LEU A 46 -43.61 37.04 8.29
C LEU A 46 -43.26 38.54 8.35
N ALA A 47 -42.43 39.03 7.41
CA ALA A 47 -42.11 40.45 7.31
C ALA A 47 -43.33 41.29 6.91
N ALA A 48 -44.18 40.78 6.00
CA ALA A 48 -45.40 41.44 5.58
C ALA A 48 -46.45 41.50 6.70
N THR A 49 -46.65 40.41 7.45
CA THR A 49 -47.59 40.39 8.59
C THR A 49 -47.12 41.30 9.73
N LYS A 50 -45.81 41.39 9.99
CA LYS A 50 -45.24 42.34 10.98
C LYS A 50 -45.47 43.80 10.58
N ARG A 51 -45.21 44.16 9.31
CA ARG A 51 -45.50 45.51 8.80
C ARG A 51 -46.98 45.87 8.87
N SER A 52 -47.88 44.92 8.57
CA SER A 52 -49.32 45.18 8.68
C SER A 52 -49.77 45.39 10.13
N LEU A 53 -49.12 44.75 11.11
CA LEU A 53 -49.36 45.03 12.53
C LEU A 53 -48.82 46.42 12.92
N GLU A 54 -47.65 46.81 12.42
CA GLU A 54 -47.03 48.12 12.67
C GLU A 54 -47.83 49.29 12.05
N CYS A 55 -48.42 49.12 10.87
CA CYS A 55 -49.16 50.19 10.17
C CYS A 55 -50.57 50.43 10.74
N ASP A 56 -51.24 49.41 11.26
CA ASP A 56 -52.69 49.45 11.49
C ASP A 56 -53.10 49.31 12.98
N GLY A 57 -52.16 49.22 13.91
CA GLY A 57 -52.41 49.13 15.35
C GLY A 57 -52.85 47.74 15.86
N ASP A 58 -52.79 47.55 17.18
CA ASP A 58 -52.99 46.26 17.88
C ASP A 58 -54.41 45.68 17.66
N ASN A 59 -54.50 44.68 16.78
CA ASN A 59 -55.68 43.85 16.57
C ASN A 59 -55.34 42.39 16.88
N ALA A 60 -56.13 41.73 17.74
CA ALA A 60 -55.91 40.35 18.17
C ALA A 60 -55.77 39.35 17.01
N THR A 61 -56.45 39.58 15.89
CA THR A 61 -56.31 38.74 14.67
C THR A 61 -54.96 38.93 13.99
N LYS A 62 -54.43 40.15 13.90
CA LYS A 62 -53.11 40.41 13.31
C LYS A 62 -51.96 39.91 14.20
N VAL A 63 -52.12 39.97 15.52
CA VAL A 63 -51.19 39.35 16.47
C VAL A 63 -51.17 37.82 16.27
N ALA A 64 -52.33 37.19 16.12
CA ALA A 64 -52.43 35.76 15.80
C ALA A 64 -51.80 35.41 14.43
N ASP A 65 -51.98 36.25 13.41
CA ASP A 65 -51.37 36.07 12.09
C ASP A 65 -49.85 36.17 12.11
N VAL A 66 -49.29 37.12 12.87
CA VAL A 66 -47.85 37.22 13.10
C VAL A 66 -47.34 35.97 13.85
N ALA A 67 -48.04 35.51 14.88
CA ALA A 67 -47.69 34.30 15.62
C ALA A 67 -47.73 33.05 14.72
N ALA A 68 -48.74 32.91 13.86
CA ALA A 68 -48.86 31.81 12.91
C ALA A 68 -47.77 31.85 11.82
N ALA A 69 -47.48 33.03 11.27
CA ALA A 69 -46.40 33.21 10.29
C ALA A 69 -45.01 32.94 10.90
N GLN A 70 -44.80 33.34 12.17
CA GLN A 70 -43.58 33.09 12.91
C GLN A 70 -43.41 31.59 13.19
N LEU A 71 -44.46 30.91 13.66
CA LEU A 71 -44.46 29.47 13.89
C LEU A 71 -44.19 28.68 12.61
N ALA A 72 -44.83 29.05 11.50
CA ALA A 72 -44.60 28.41 10.20
C ALA A 72 -43.16 28.59 9.70
N TYR A 73 -42.60 29.80 9.86
CA TYR A 73 -41.20 30.07 9.50
C TYR A 73 -40.23 29.29 10.38
N ASP A 74 -40.42 29.29 11.70
CA ASP A 74 -39.53 28.60 12.64
C ASP A 74 -39.60 27.08 12.47
N SER A 75 -40.79 26.53 12.20
CA SER A 75 -40.99 25.12 11.87
C SER A 75 -40.22 24.73 10.60
N ALA A 76 -40.44 25.44 9.48
CA ALA A 76 -39.74 25.17 8.22
C ALA A 76 -38.22 25.35 8.35
N LYS A 77 -37.77 26.32 9.15
CA LYS A 77 -36.34 26.55 9.44
C LYS A 77 -35.74 25.39 10.23
N SER A 78 -36.46 24.89 11.23
CA SER A 78 -36.06 23.73 12.02
C SER A 78 -35.96 22.47 11.15
N GLU A 79 -36.96 22.22 10.29
CA GLU A 79 -36.97 21.10 9.35
C GLU A 79 -35.80 21.15 8.36
N GLN A 80 -35.55 22.31 7.74
CA GLN A 80 -34.42 22.46 6.83
C GLN A 80 -33.08 22.28 7.55
N GLY A 81 -32.96 22.82 8.77
CA GLY A 81 -31.79 22.61 9.62
C GLY A 81 -31.57 21.13 9.96
N GLN A 82 -32.64 20.40 10.27
CA GLN A 82 -32.57 18.96 10.51
C GLN A 82 -32.21 18.18 9.25
N TYR A 83 -32.80 18.50 8.10
CA TYR A 83 -32.46 17.89 6.81
C TYR A 83 -30.98 18.11 6.46
N ALA A 84 -30.45 19.31 6.69
CA ALA A 84 -29.04 19.60 6.49
C ALA A 84 -28.13 18.76 7.43
N ARG A 85 -28.48 18.68 8.72
CA ARG A 85 -27.78 17.82 9.69
C ARG A 85 -27.82 16.35 9.28
N ASP A 86 -28.96 15.88 8.79
CA ASP A 86 -29.16 14.51 8.31
C ASP A 86 -28.30 14.21 7.08
N ARG A 87 -28.25 15.11 6.10
CA ARG A 87 -27.35 14.99 4.94
C ARG A 87 -25.88 14.97 5.36
N GLN A 88 -25.51 15.81 6.32
CA GLN A 88 -24.16 15.84 6.86
C GLN A 88 -23.83 14.54 7.61
N PHE A 89 -24.76 14.03 8.42
CA PHE A 89 -24.64 12.75 9.09
C PHE A 89 -24.48 11.61 8.09
N ASP A 90 -25.30 11.58 7.03
CA ASP A 90 -25.24 10.56 5.99
C ASP A 90 -23.90 10.61 5.24
N PHE A 91 -23.42 11.81 4.92
CA PHE A 91 -22.08 12.00 4.36
C PHE A 91 -21.01 11.44 5.29
N HIS A 92 -21.04 11.77 6.58
CA HIS A 92 -20.07 11.27 7.56
C HIS A 92 -20.16 9.75 7.76
N ALA A 93 -21.37 9.19 7.91
CA ALA A 93 -21.58 7.76 8.08
C ALA A 93 -21.13 6.94 6.85
N ASN A 94 -21.19 7.54 5.66
CA ASN A 94 -20.77 6.90 4.41
C ASN A 94 -19.34 7.23 3.98
N SER A 95 -18.71 8.27 4.51
CA SER A 95 -17.37 8.72 4.10
C SER A 95 -16.31 8.49 5.18
N ASN A 96 -16.66 8.57 6.46
CA ASN A 96 -15.75 8.24 7.55
C ASN A 96 -15.47 6.73 7.58
N GLU A 97 -14.29 6.36 8.07
CA GLU A 97 -13.88 4.96 8.25
C GLU A 97 -13.96 4.12 6.97
N ARG A 98 -13.87 4.81 5.83
CA ARG A 98 -13.73 4.26 4.47
C ARG A 98 -12.51 4.86 3.81
N GLY A 99 -12.09 4.26 2.69
CA GLY A 99 -10.94 4.67 1.88
C GLY A 99 -11.09 6.03 1.18
N THR A 100 -11.55 7.07 1.86
CA THR A 100 -11.90 8.37 1.26
C THR A 100 -10.88 9.45 1.60
N SER A 101 -10.72 10.43 0.71
CA SER A 101 -9.92 11.63 0.99
C SER A 101 -10.41 12.38 2.23
N HIS A 102 -11.73 12.36 2.46
CA HIS A 102 -12.35 12.95 3.65
C HIS A 102 -11.86 12.29 4.95
N PHE A 103 -11.77 10.96 5.01
CA PHE A 103 -11.33 10.27 6.22
C PHE A 103 -9.84 10.48 6.51
N PHE A 104 -9.01 10.50 5.47
CA PHE A 104 -7.55 10.67 5.57
C PHE A 104 -7.06 12.12 5.48
N ARG A 105 -7.95 13.11 5.35
CA ARG A 105 -7.55 14.53 5.34
C ARG A 105 -6.86 14.88 6.66
N LYS A 106 -5.79 15.67 6.65
CA LYS A 106 -5.22 16.21 7.90
C LYS A 106 -6.29 17.03 8.66
N PRO A 107 -6.26 17.09 10.02
CA PRO A 107 -7.19 17.91 10.78
C PRO A 107 -7.20 19.38 10.30
N LEU A 108 -8.36 20.03 10.33
CA LEU A 108 -8.50 21.46 10.00
C LEU A 108 -7.55 22.30 10.89
N GLY A 109 -6.88 23.30 10.33
CA GLY A 109 -5.89 24.15 11.02
C GLY A 109 -4.41 23.88 10.67
N THR A 110 -4.09 22.88 9.84
CA THR A 110 -2.69 22.53 9.47
C THR A 110 -2.21 23.03 8.10
N LYS A 111 -3.08 23.66 7.29
CA LYS A 111 -2.61 24.39 6.10
C LYS A 111 -2.04 25.72 6.56
N VAL A 112 -0.72 25.75 6.71
CA VAL A 112 0.01 26.97 7.05
C VAL A 112 0.07 27.84 5.80
N PRO A 113 -0.52 29.05 5.82
CA PRO A 113 -0.50 29.96 4.69
C PRO A 113 0.90 30.53 4.44
N ILE A 114 1.18 30.98 3.22
CA ILE A 114 2.44 31.65 2.88
C ILE A 114 2.23 33.15 3.11
N ASN A 115 2.59 33.61 4.31
CA ASN A 115 2.31 34.97 4.76
C ASN A 115 3.57 35.77 5.14
N PHE A 116 4.75 35.15 5.04
CA PHE A 116 6.00 35.83 5.32
C PHE A 116 7.14 35.29 4.46
N VAL A 117 8.19 36.08 4.32
CA VAL A 117 9.43 35.75 3.62
C VAL A 117 10.61 36.15 4.51
N THR A 118 11.67 35.35 4.50
CA THR A 118 12.89 35.65 5.26
C THR A 118 13.90 36.29 4.31
N VAL A 119 14.28 37.54 4.59
CA VAL A 119 15.28 38.30 3.84
C VAL A 119 16.32 38.80 4.84
N ASP A 120 17.58 38.47 4.63
CA ASP A 120 18.70 38.85 5.51
C ASP A 120 18.48 38.52 7.00
N GLY A 121 17.85 37.37 7.26
CA GLY A 121 17.53 36.91 8.62
C GLY A 121 16.29 37.57 9.26
N MET A 122 15.68 38.56 8.61
CA MET A 122 14.47 39.23 9.07
C MET A 122 13.22 38.66 8.39
N SER A 123 12.14 38.51 9.16
CA SER A 123 10.85 38.05 8.65
C SER A 123 10.01 39.24 8.19
N ILE A 124 9.67 39.27 6.89
CA ILE A 124 8.84 40.30 6.26
C ILE A 124 7.46 39.69 5.97
N THR A 125 6.39 40.35 6.40
CA THR A 125 5.00 39.86 6.28
C THR A 125 4.15 40.60 5.24
N ASP A 126 4.71 41.63 4.59
CA ASP A 126 4.04 42.38 3.53
C ASP A 126 3.66 41.47 2.35
N GLU A 127 2.37 41.36 2.04
CA GLU A 127 1.85 40.40 1.05
C GLU A 127 2.46 40.61 -0.35
N PRO A 128 2.50 41.83 -0.93
CA PRO A 128 3.19 42.10 -2.19
C PRO A 128 4.66 41.65 -2.16
N THR A 129 5.41 41.96 -1.11
CA THR A 129 6.82 41.57 -0.96
C THR A 129 6.97 40.06 -0.92
N VAL A 130 6.14 39.36 -0.14
CA VAL A 130 6.13 37.89 -0.07
C VAL A 130 5.85 37.28 -1.45
N GLN A 131 4.81 37.74 -2.14
CA GLN A 131 4.45 37.23 -3.46
C GLN A 131 5.56 37.50 -4.49
N ASN A 132 6.15 38.70 -4.47
CA ASN A 132 7.21 39.09 -5.40
C ASN A 132 8.49 38.29 -5.17
N THR A 133 8.94 38.10 -3.93
CA THR A 133 10.16 37.35 -3.63
C THR A 133 10.03 35.87 -3.99
N PHE A 134 8.90 35.23 -3.64
CA PHE A 134 8.63 33.85 -4.05
C PHE A 134 8.55 33.72 -5.57
N THR A 135 7.86 34.66 -6.24
CA THR A 135 7.73 34.65 -7.70
C THR A 135 9.08 34.87 -8.38
N ALA A 136 9.90 35.80 -7.90
CA ALA A 136 11.24 36.07 -8.43
C ALA A 136 12.15 34.86 -8.30
N HIS A 137 12.15 34.19 -7.14
CA HIS A 137 12.93 32.97 -6.91
C HIS A 137 12.57 31.85 -7.90
N TRP A 138 11.29 31.56 -8.09
CA TRP A 138 10.89 30.50 -9.03
C TRP A 138 11.03 30.93 -10.49
N ARG A 139 10.90 32.22 -10.79
CA ARG A 139 11.16 32.76 -12.13
C ARG A 139 12.63 32.57 -12.52
N SER A 140 13.59 32.82 -11.63
CA SER A 140 15.01 32.64 -11.93
C SER A 140 15.40 31.17 -12.16
N ILE A 141 14.70 30.23 -11.52
CA ILE A 141 14.91 28.79 -11.75
C ILE A 141 14.28 28.34 -13.07
N MET A 142 13.03 28.77 -13.35
CA MET A 142 12.25 28.31 -14.51
C MET A 142 12.59 29.03 -15.82
N SER A 143 13.42 30.07 -15.77
CA SER A 143 13.84 30.83 -16.95
C SER A 143 15.34 30.63 -17.17
N ALA A 144 15.74 30.27 -18.38
CA ALA A 144 17.15 30.31 -18.76
C ALA A 144 17.68 31.75 -18.68
N PRO A 145 18.96 31.97 -18.29
CA PRO A 145 19.59 33.29 -18.34
C PRO A 145 19.51 33.85 -19.77
N GLN A 146 19.21 35.15 -19.91
CA GLN A 146 19.24 35.82 -21.22
C GLN A 146 20.66 36.09 -21.73
N VAL A 147 21.65 36.08 -20.81
CA VAL A 147 23.06 36.32 -21.09
C VAL A 147 23.83 35.07 -20.68
N GLY A 148 24.23 34.27 -21.66
CA GLY A 148 25.07 33.09 -21.51
C GLY A 148 25.68 32.75 -22.87
N ASN A 149 26.90 32.20 -22.87
CA ASN A 149 27.51 31.67 -24.09
C ASN A 149 26.51 30.75 -24.80
N LEU A 150 26.40 30.87 -26.12
CA LEU A 150 25.66 29.91 -26.94
C LEU A 150 26.06 28.49 -26.52
N PRO A 151 25.11 27.53 -26.46
CA PRO A 151 25.45 26.17 -26.10
C PRO A 151 26.58 25.69 -27.03
N ASP A 152 27.64 25.18 -26.43
CA ASP A 152 28.77 24.60 -27.17
C ASP A 152 28.24 23.39 -27.94
N HIS A 153 27.97 23.61 -29.22
CA HIS A 153 27.31 22.64 -30.09
C HIS A 153 28.16 21.38 -30.27
N ASP A 154 29.49 21.52 -30.24
CA ASP A 154 30.41 20.40 -30.41
C ASP A 154 30.45 19.54 -29.15
N ARG A 155 30.57 20.16 -27.96
CA ARG A 155 30.47 19.43 -26.68
C ARG A 155 29.11 18.76 -26.53
N ARG A 156 28.04 19.45 -26.90
CA ARG A 156 26.67 18.91 -26.83
C ARG A 156 26.47 17.73 -27.79
N ARG A 157 27.00 17.82 -29.00
CA ARG A 157 27.02 16.70 -29.95
C ARG A 157 27.78 15.51 -29.39
N ALA A 158 28.96 15.72 -28.80
CA ALA A 158 29.75 14.64 -28.20
C ALA A 158 28.97 13.91 -27.08
N VAL A 159 28.21 14.62 -26.25
CA VAL A 159 27.34 14.02 -25.23
C VAL A 159 26.18 13.22 -25.86
N LEU A 160 25.59 13.71 -26.95
CA LEU A 160 24.51 12.99 -27.66
C LEU A 160 25.02 11.73 -28.36
N GLU A 161 26.22 11.78 -28.95
CA GLU A 161 26.88 10.64 -29.60
C GLU A 161 27.21 9.50 -28.64
N ALA A 162 27.33 9.80 -27.33
CA ALA A 162 27.49 8.78 -26.30
C ALA A 162 26.28 7.84 -26.18
N LEU A 163 25.08 8.29 -26.58
CA LEU A 163 23.87 7.47 -26.49
C LEU A 163 24.03 6.18 -27.29
N THR A 164 23.77 5.04 -26.66
CA THR A 164 24.03 3.72 -27.28
C THR A 164 22.79 3.09 -27.94
N LYS A 165 21.59 3.54 -27.57
CA LYS A 165 20.32 2.93 -27.98
C LYS A 165 19.48 3.87 -28.82
N ARG A 166 18.85 3.31 -29.85
CA ARG A 166 17.96 4.00 -30.80
C ARG A 166 16.73 3.13 -31.01
N LEU A 167 15.57 3.76 -31.19
CA LEU A 167 14.35 3.02 -31.46
C LEU A 167 14.41 2.43 -32.88
N GLU A 168 14.11 1.14 -33.02
CA GLU A 168 14.06 0.50 -34.33
C GLU A 168 12.92 1.09 -35.19
N LEU A 169 13.04 1.00 -36.52
CA LEU A 169 12.07 1.59 -37.44
C LEU A 169 10.63 1.15 -37.16
N VAL A 170 10.39 -0.13 -36.89
CA VAL A 170 9.06 -0.68 -36.59
C VAL A 170 8.46 -0.06 -35.33
N ASP A 171 9.26 0.05 -34.27
CA ASP A 171 8.83 0.62 -33.00
C ASP A 171 8.68 2.15 -33.07
N ARG A 172 9.57 2.84 -33.82
CA ARG A 172 9.44 4.25 -34.14
C ARG A 172 8.15 4.53 -34.87
N ASP A 173 7.89 3.81 -35.97
CA ASP A 173 6.70 4.01 -36.78
C ASP A 173 5.43 3.70 -35.99
N SER A 174 5.49 2.77 -35.03
CA SER A 174 4.42 2.51 -34.06
C SER A 174 4.18 3.68 -33.10
N LEU A 175 5.25 4.26 -32.52
CA LEU A 175 5.20 5.42 -31.63
C LEU A 175 4.69 6.68 -32.34
N ASP A 176 5.10 6.86 -33.61
CA ASP A 176 4.87 8.04 -34.44
C ASP A 176 3.48 8.07 -35.12
N LYS A 177 2.65 7.04 -34.94
CA LYS A 177 1.27 7.01 -35.47
C LYS A 177 0.44 8.21 -35.02
N PRO A 178 -0.57 8.66 -35.79
CA PRO A 178 -1.51 9.67 -35.33
C PRO A 178 -2.18 9.32 -33.99
N ILE A 179 -2.47 10.32 -33.16
CA ILE A 179 -3.21 10.10 -31.90
C ILE A 179 -4.63 9.66 -32.20
N THR A 180 -5.12 8.66 -31.46
CA THR A 180 -6.47 8.11 -31.66
C THR A 180 -7.44 8.56 -30.56
N VAL A 181 -8.74 8.54 -30.89
CA VAL A 181 -9.83 8.78 -29.93
C VAL A 181 -9.75 7.80 -28.76
N LYS A 182 -9.45 6.53 -29.05
CA LYS A 182 -9.34 5.47 -28.05
C LYS A 182 -8.28 5.80 -27.00
N GLU A 183 -7.11 6.30 -27.42
CA GLU A 183 -6.03 6.63 -26.49
C GLU A 183 -6.37 7.80 -25.57
N LEU A 184 -7.04 8.84 -26.09
CA LEU A 184 -7.53 9.94 -25.27
C LEU A 184 -8.63 9.46 -24.30
N CYS A 185 -9.51 8.56 -24.76
CA CYS A 185 -10.59 8.00 -23.95
C CYS A 185 -10.03 7.15 -22.80
N ASP A 186 -9.08 6.26 -23.08
CA ASP A 186 -8.42 5.41 -22.10
C ASP A 186 -7.61 6.26 -21.09
N ALA A 187 -6.90 7.29 -21.59
CA ALA A 187 -6.21 8.25 -20.73
C ALA A 187 -7.19 8.96 -19.79
N MET A 188 -8.32 9.45 -20.30
CA MET A 188 -9.35 10.16 -19.53
C MET A 188 -10.02 9.26 -18.49
N LYS A 189 -10.40 8.03 -18.85
CA LYS A 189 -11.05 7.05 -17.95
C LYS A 189 -10.17 6.65 -16.77
N THR A 190 -8.85 6.65 -16.93
CA THR A 190 -7.92 6.30 -15.84
C THR A 190 -7.62 7.45 -14.86
N MET A 191 -8.12 8.66 -15.11
CA MET A 191 -7.91 9.81 -14.22
C MET A 191 -8.83 9.73 -12.99
N ASN A 192 -8.36 10.21 -11.84
CA ASN A 192 -9.20 10.31 -10.65
C ASN A 192 -10.11 11.56 -10.75
N PRO A 193 -11.46 11.41 -10.72
CA PRO A 193 -12.40 12.51 -10.94
C PRO A 193 -12.32 13.63 -9.91
N SER A 194 -11.83 13.32 -8.70
CA SER A 194 -11.81 14.23 -7.55
C SER A 194 -10.46 14.94 -7.36
N LYS A 195 -9.52 14.83 -8.30
CA LYS A 195 -8.23 15.56 -8.23
C LYS A 195 -8.40 17.02 -8.64
N SER A 196 -7.54 17.87 -8.10
CA SER A 196 -7.56 19.31 -8.34
C SER A 196 -7.40 19.63 -9.85
N PRO A 197 -8.29 20.49 -10.40
CA PRO A 197 -8.22 20.93 -11.79
C PRO A 197 -7.09 21.95 -12.00
N GLY A 198 -6.92 22.40 -13.24
CA GLY A 198 -6.09 23.58 -13.55
C GLY A 198 -6.79 24.89 -13.17
N PRO A 199 -6.23 26.05 -13.57
CA PRO A 199 -6.79 27.38 -13.27
C PRO A 199 -8.21 27.59 -13.83
N ASP A 200 -8.61 26.78 -14.81
CA ASP A 200 -9.95 26.80 -15.39
C ASP A 200 -11.00 26.15 -14.48
N GLY A 201 -10.64 25.34 -13.49
CA GLY A 201 -11.60 24.71 -12.58
C GLY A 201 -12.32 23.49 -13.16
N TRP A 202 -12.02 23.05 -14.38
CA TRP A 202 -12.64 21.86 -14.98
C TRP A 202 -11.95 20.58 -14.48
N SER A 203 -12.68 19.75 -13.73
CA SER A 203 -12.15 18.50 -13.17
C SER A 203 -12.22 17.34 -14.18
N ALA A 204 -11.47 16.26 -13.94
CA ALA A 204 -11.59 15.03 -14.74
C ALA A 204 -13.01 14.45 -14.70
N GLY A 205 -13.72 14.60 -13.58
CA GLY A 205 -15.11 14.14 -13.46
C GLY A 205 -16.06 14.79 -14.46
N PHE A 206 -15.81 16.04 -14.88
CA PHE A 206 -16.61 16.70 -15.92
C PHE A 206 -16.46 16.02 -17.28
N PHE A 207 -15.23 15.73 -17.69
CA PHE A 207 -14.94 15.07 -18.97
C PHE A 207 -15.37 13.59 -18.97
N GLN A 208 -15.32 12.94 -17.80
CA GLN A 208 -15.72 11.53 -17.65
C GLN A 208 -17.24 11.29 -17.72
N VAL A 209 -18.07 12.34 -17.85
CA VAL A 209 -19.52 12.19 -18.06
C VAL A 209 -19.83 11.57 -19.42
N ALA A 210 -19.02 11.87 -20.43
CA ALA A 210 -19.16 11.35 -21.79
C ALA A 210 -17.77 11.19 -22.44
N PRO A 211 -16.94 10.26 -21.94
CA PRO A 211 -15.52 10.22 -22.25
C PRO A 211 -15.25 9.93 -23.73
N GLU A 212 -16.11 9.17 -24.42
CA GLU A 212 -16.05 8.91 -25.85
C GLU A 212 -16.21 10.22 -26.65
N ILE A 213 -17.30 10.95 -26.39
CA ILE A 213 -17.62 12.22 -27.07
C ILE A 213 -16.52 13.27 -26.82
N PHE A 214 -16.10 13.44 -25.57
CA PHE A 214 -15.04 14.41 -25.27
C PHE A 214 -13.71 14.03 -25.92
N SER A 215 -13.42 12.74 -26.08
CA SER A 215 -12.18 12.30 -26.75
C SER A 215 -12.19 12.60 -28.24
N GLU A 216 -13.34 12.43 -28.91
CA GLU A 216 -13.51 12.83 -30.32
C GLU A 216 -13.31 14.33 -30.50
N LEU A 217 -13.95 15.14 -29.66
CA LEU A 217 -13.84 16.60 -29.71
C LEU A 217 -12.42 17.07 -29.42
N LEU A 218 -11.78 16.53 -28.38
CA LEU A 218 -10.41 16.88 -28.02
C LEU A 218 -9.42 16.49 -29.11
N LEU A 219 -9.62 15.35 -29.79
CA LEU A 219 -8.76 14.96 -30.90
C LEU A 219 -8.81 15.99 -32.05
N LEU A 220 -10.02 16.42 -32.45
CA LEU A 220 -10.19 17.47 -33.46
C LEU A 220 -9.47 18.76 -33.04
N VAL A 221 -9.66 19.19 -31.79
CA VAL A 221 -9.03 20.40 -31.25
C VAL A 221 -7.51 20.29 -31.27
N PHE A 222 -6.95 19.17 -30.80
CA PHE A 222 -5.50 18.97 -30.73
C PHE A 222 -4.86 18.83 -32.10
N ASN A 223 -5.49 18.13 -33.05
CA ASN A 223 -4.99 18.01 -34.42
C ASN A 223 -4.97 19.36 -35.13
N TYR A 224 -6.03 20.16 -34.98
CA TYR A 224 -6.07 21.53 -35.51
C TYR A 224 -4.93 22.38 -34.94
N GLN A 225 -4.72 22.33 -33.62
CA GLN A 225 -3.65 23.08 -32.95
C GLN A 225 -2.26 22.68 -33.41
N LEU A 226 -2.01 21.38 -33.59
CA LEU A 226 -0.72 20.88 -34.04
C LEU A 226 -0.44 21.32 -35.48
N SER A 227 -1.39 21.08 -36.39
CA SER A 227 -1.22 21.31 -37.84
C SER A 227 -1.14 22.80 -38.22
N HIS A 228 -1.90 23.68 -37.56
CA HIS A 228 -2.01 25.09 -37.97
C HIS A 228 -1.12 26.03 -37.16
N HIS A 229 -0.80 25.69 -35.90
CA HIS A 229 -0.17 26.63 -34.96
C HIS A 229 1.04 26.06 -34.21
N GLY A 230 1.20 24.73 -34.14
CA GLY A 230 2.22 24.09 -33.30
C GLY A 230 2.13 24.50 -31.82
N CYS A 231 0.96 24.94 -31.35
CA CYS A 231 0.80 25.58 -30.04
C CYS A 231 -0.61 25.38 -29.47
N LEU A 232 -0.68 25.17 -28.15
CA LEU A 232 -1.93 25.07 -27.42
C LEU A 232 -2.63 26.44 -27.27
N LEU A 233 -3.95 26.42 -27.04
CA LEU A 233 -4.72 27.64 -26.79
C LEU A 233 -4.21 28.43 -25.56
N PRO A 234 -4.40 29.76 -25.51
CA PRO A 234 -3.94 30.58 -24.39
C PRO A 234 -4.38 30.11 -23.00
N HIS A 235 -5.58 29.52 -22.85
CA HIS A 235 -6.03 28.97 -21.57
C HIS A 235 -5.41 27.60 -21.26
N GLN A 236 -5.14 26.79 -22.29
CA GLN A 236 -4.48 25.47 -22.16
C GLN A 236 -3.03 25.60 -21.71
N ARG A 237 -2.36 26.68 -22.09
CA ARG A 237 -0.96 26.97 -21.71
C ARG A 237 -0.78 27.44 -20.27
N ARG A 238 -1.87 27.78 -19.56
CA ARG A 238 -1.83 28.35 -18.19
C ARG A 238 -1.88 27.26 -17.13
N SER A 239 -0.91 27.28 -16.21
CA SER A 239 -0.88 26.39 -15.04
C SER A 239 -0.85 27.20 -13.74
N ALA A 240 -1.51 26.69 -12.69
CA ALA A 240 -1.35 27.19 -11.33
C ALA A 240 -0.28 26.35 -10.61
N ILE A 241 0.74 26.98 -10.03
CA ILE A 241 1.77 26.31 -9.25
C ILE A 241 1.35 26.35 -7.78
N THR A 242 1.08 25.20 -7.19
CA THR A 242 0.95 25.07 -5.73
C THR A 242 2.31 24.75 -5.13
N LEU A 243 2.67 25.45 -4.05
CA LEU A 243 3.92 25.23 -3.34
C LEU A 243 3.71 24.27 -2.16
N LEU A 244 4.38 23.12 -2.18
CA LEU A 244 4.37 22.15 -1.08
C LEU A 244 5.62 22.34 -0.21
N TYR A 245 5.43 22.72 1.04
CA TYR A 245 6.54 22.87 1.99
C TYR A 245 7.26 21.52 2.23
N LYS A 246 8.59 21.53 2.10
CA LYS A 246 9.45 20.35 2.32
C LYS A 246 9.95 20.29 3.77
N SER A 247 10.76 21.27 4.18
CA SER A 247 11.47 21.34 5.48
C SER A 247 12.19 22.69 5.62
N GLY A 248 12.72 23.02 6.80
CA GLY A 248 13.52 24.23 7.03
C GLY A 248 12.71 25.49 7.33
N ASP A 249 13.29 26.67 7.11
CA ASP A 249 12.56 27.93 7.27
C ASP A 249 11.46 28.08 6.19
N ARG A 250 10.23 28.39 6.62
CA ARG A 250 9.07 28.60 5.74
C ARG A 250 9.13 29.93 4.99
N GLY A 251 9.91 30.90 5.45
CA GLY A 251 10.11 32.16 4.75
C GLY A 251 11.03 32.03 3.52
N LEU A 252 11.75 30.91 3.35
CA LEU A 252 12.64 30.70 2.22
C LEU A 252 11.92 29.96 1.06
N PRO A 253 11.77 30.58 -0.13
CA PRO A 253 11.09 29.93 -1.27
C PRO A 253 11.73 28.61 -1.71
N GLY A 254 13.05 28.47 -1.51
CA GLY A 254 13.83 27.27 -1.83
C GLY A 254 13.35 26.00 -1.11
N ASN A 255 12.71 26.16 0.05
CA ASN A 255 12.20 25.08 0.90
C ASN A 255 10.83 24.52 0.46
N TYR A 256 10.32 24.96 -0.69
CA TYR A 256 9.08 24.49 -1.27
C TYR A 256 9.31 23.65 -2.54
N ARG A 257 8.37 22.77 -2.84
CA ARG A 257 8.26 22.03 -4.10
C ARG A 257 7.13 22.62 -4.95
N PRO A 258 7.39 23.05 -6.20
CA PRO A 258 6.36 23.56 -7.08
C PRO A 258 5.63 22.38 -7.73
N ILE A 259 4.31 22.36 -7.66
CA ILE A 259 3.48 21.39 -8.39
C ILE A 259 2.56 22.15 -9.34
N SER A 260 2.69 21.86 -10.63
CA SER A 260 1.90 22.49 -11.70
C SER A 260 0.53 21.82 -11.84
N LEU A 261 -0.52 22.58 -11.55
CA LEU A 261 -1.91 22.25 -11.85
C LEU A 261 -2.24 22.77 -13.26
N MET A 262 -2.14 21.89 -14.25
CA MET A 262 -2.50 22.20 -15.64
C MET A 262 -3.97 21.84 -15.96
N PRO A 263 -4.57 22.42 -17.02
CA PRO A 263 -5.91 22.11 -17.50
C PRO A 263 -6.06 20.62 -17.79
N VAL A 264 -7.22 20.06 -17.45
CA VAL A 264 -7.43 18.60 -17.52
C VAL A 264 -7.39 18.08 -18.95
N GLU A 265 -7.91 18.83 -19.91
CA GLU A 265 -7.79 18.50 -21.35
C GLU A 265 -6.33 18.28 -21.78
N VAL A 266 -5.40 19.14 -21.34
CA VAL A 266 -3.96 18.98 -21.62
C VAL A 266 -3.37 17.78 -20.87
N LYS A 267 -3.85 17.49 -19.65
CA LYS A 267 -3.45 16.26 -18.92
C LYS A 267 -3.86 15.00 -19.67
N VAL A 268 -5.02 14.99 -20.35
CA VAL A 268 -5.47 13.84 -21.15
C VAL A 268 -4.48 13.57 -22.27
N LEU A 269 -4.12 14.60 -23.05
CA LEU A 269 -3.12 14.48 -24.13
C LEU A 269 -1.75 14.02 -23.58
N SER A 270 -1.24 14.70 -22.55
CA SER A 270 0.04 14.34 -21.93
C SER A 270 0.06 12.90 -21.40
N ARG A 271 -1.06 12.42 -20.84
CA ARG A 271 -1.18 11.06 -20.33
C ARG A 271 -1.25 10.02 -21.46
N ALA A 272 -1.94 10.31 -22.55
CA ALA A 272 -1.93 9.45 -23.74
C ALA A 272 -0.51 9.29 -24.30
N LEU A 273 0.24 10.40 -24.43
CA LEU A 273 1.64 10.37 -24.86
C LEU A 273 2.53 9.60 -23.87
N ALA A 274 2.30 9.75 -22.57
CA ALA A 274 3.03 9.01 -21.55
C ALA A 274 2.79 7.50 -21.67
N PHE A 275 1.55 7.07 -21.96
CA PHE A 275 1.23 5.66 -22.17
C PHE A 275 1.89 5.09 -23.42
N ARG A 276 2.03 5.87 -24.50
CA ARG A 276 2.81 5.46 -25.68
C ARG A 276 4.28 5.28 -25.33
N LEU A 277 4.91 6.33 -24.81
CA LEU A 277 6.34 6.33 -24.51
C LEU A 277 6.73 5.25 -23.49
N ALA A 278 5.88 5.00 -22.49
CA ALA A 278 6.11 3.98 -21.46
C ALA A 278 6.29 2.56 -22.01
N ARG A 279 5.70 2.24 -23.18
CA ARG A 279 5.83 0.91 -23.80
C ARG A 279 7.22 0.67 -24.37
N HIS A 280 7.86 1.73 -24.86
CA HIS A 280 9.19 1.67 -25.49
C HIS A 280 10.32 2.02 -24.51
N ALA A 281 10.02 2.68 -23.39
CA ALA A 281 11.02 3.08 -22.40
C ALA A 281 11.94 1.93 -21.91
N PRO A 282 11.47 0.69 -21.66
CA PRO A 282 12.36 -0.40 -21.26
C PRO A 282 13.41 -0.81 -22.30
N GLN A 283 13.12 -0.60 -23.60
CA GLN A 283 14.04 -0.90 -24.70
C GLN A 283 15.17 0.14 -24.75
N LEU A 284 14.82 1.43 -24.58
CA LEU A 284 15.73 2.57 -24.75
C LEU A 284 16.55 2.91 -23.50
N ILE A 285 15.95 2.79 -22.31
CA ILE A 285 16.58 3.19 -21.04
C ILE A 285 17.38 2.01 -20.47
N HIS A 286 18.62 2.22 -20.04
CA HIS A 286 19.46 1.15 -19.50
C HIS A 286 18.89 0.55 -18.18
N PRO A 287 19.06 -0.76 -17.91
CA PRO A 287 18.52 -1.40 -16.69
C PRO A 287 18.98 -0.79 -15.35
N THR A 288 20.10 -0.07 -15.32
CA THR A 288 20.60 0.63 -14.13
C THR A 288 19.79 1.88 -13.79
N GLN A 289 18.81 2.29 -14.60
CA GLN A 289 17.87 3.35 -14.28
C GLN A 289 16.48 2.77 -13.93
N ALA A 290 16.15 2.69 -12.64
CA ALA A 290 14.90 2.08 -12.18
C ALA A 290 13.74 3.08 -11.96
N GLY A 291 14.02 4.39 -11.98
CA GLY A 291 13.00 5.41 -11.72
C GLY A 291 12.02 5.54 -12.88
N PHE A 292 10.71 5.50 -12.58
CA PHE A 292 9.61 5.73 -13.53
C PHE A 292 9.53 4.83 -14.78
N VAL A 293 10.44 3.87 -14.96
CA VAL A 293 10.38 2.88 -16.04
C VAL A 293 9.52 1.68 -15.62
N PRO A 294 8.50 1.27 -16.41
CA PRO A 294 7.64 0.13 -16.08
C PRO A 294 8.42 -1.16 -15.84
N GLY A 295 8.00 -1.94 -14.84
CA GLY A 295 8.61 -3.23 -14.50
C GLY A 295 9.82 -3.15 -13.56
N ARG A 296 10.45 -1.99 -13.40
CA ARG A 296 11.62 -1.79 -12.53
C ARG A 296 11.22 -1.47 -11.09
N ARG A 297 12.09 -1.77 -10.12
CA ARG A 297 11.78 -1.67 -8.69
C ARG A 297 12.86 -0.92 -7.93
N LEU A 298 12.46 -0.02 -7.04
CA LEU A 298 13.38 0.72 -6.17
C LEU A 298 14.19 -0.22 -5.26
N HIS A 299 13.58 -1.32 -4.79
CA HIS A 299 14.24 -2.25 -3.87
C HIS A 299 15.43 -2.96 -4.51
N ASP A 300 15.52 -3.02 -5.85
CA ASP A 300 16.72 -3.55 -6.51
C ASP A 300 17.95 -2.71 -6.27
N HIS A 301 17.79 -1.39 -6.29
CA HIS A 301 18.91 -0.48 -6.07
C HIS A 301 19.33 -0.47 -4.61
N VAL A 302 18.36 -0.58 -3.69
CA VAL A 302 18.65 -0.77 -2.26
C VAL A 302 19.44 -2.07 -2.05
N THR A 303 18.97 -3.20 -2.58
CA THR A 303 19.67 -4.49 -2.47
C THR A 303 21.03 -4.44 -3.16
N MET A 304 21.15 -3.71 -4.26
CA MET A 304 22.43 -3.50 -4.95
C MET A 304 23.46 -2.84 -4.05
N VAL A 305 23.15 -1.66 -3.48
CA VAL A 305 24.09 -0.94 -2.61
C VAL A 305 24.45 -1.78 -1.38
N GLN A 306 23.48 -2.47 -0.77
CA GLN A 306 23.75 -3.39 0.36
C GLN A 306 24.68 -4.55 -0.05
N ALA A 307 24.43 -5.16 -1.21
CA ALA A 307 25.23 -6.28 -1.71
C ALA A 307 26.64 -5.85 -2.11
N LEU A 308 26.81 -4.65 -2.68
CA LEU A 308 28.11 -4.05 -2.98
C LEU A 308 28.90 -3.75 -1.71
N GLN A 309 28.29 -3.07 -0.72
CA GLN A 309 28.95 -2.79 0.56
C GLN A 309 29.46 -4.08 1.22
N HIS A 310 28.62 -5.12 1.26
CA HIS A 310 29.01 -6.44 1.77
C HIS A 310 30.13 -7.08 0.93
N TYR A 311 30.01 -7.06 -0.40
CA TYR A 311 31.01 -7.63 -1.30
C TYR A 311 32.38 -6.95 -1.17
N CYS A 312 32.43 -5.61 -1.23
CA CYS A 312 33.67 -4.84 -1.11
C CYS A 312 34.35 -5.07 0.25
N THR A 313 33.57 -5.30 1.31
CA THR A 313 34.13 -5.64 2.63
C THR A 313 34.72 -7.06 2.64
N MET A 314 34.00 -8.04 2.07
CA MET A 314 34.43 -9.44 2.09
C MET A 314 35.58 -9.78 1.13
N GLU A 315 35.72 -9.00 0.07
CA GLU A 315 36.83 -9.11 -0.90
C GLU A 315 37.92 -8.04 -0.67
N ASP A 316 37.79 -7.24 0.39
CA ASP A 316 38.72 -6.16 0.78
C ASP A 316 39.06 -5.19 -0.37
N GLN A 317 38.01 -4.67 -1.03
CA GLN A 317 38.11 -3.78 -2.19
C GLN A 317 37.83 -2.33 -1.84
N ASP A 318 38.75 -1.44 -2.19
CA ASP A 318 38.70 -0.01 -1.90
C ASP A 318 37.71 0.75 -2.79
N SER A 319 36.42 0.43 -2.72
CA SER A 319 35.38 1.02 -3.60
C SER A 319 34.49 2.03 -2.90
N TYR A 320 33.87 2.90 -3.70
CA TYR A 320 33.09 4.05 -3.24
C TYR A 320 31.73 4.13 -3.94
N ALA A 321 30.75 4.67 -3.22
CA ALA A 321 29.44 5.04 -3.77
C ALA A 321 29.17 6.53 -3.53
N THR A 322 29.10 7.33 -4.61
CA THR A 322 28.82 8.77 -4.53
C THR A 322 27.36 9.05 -4.89
N PHE A 323 26.57 9.42 -3.90
CA PHE A 323 25.17 9.81 -4.03
C PHE A 323 25.07 11.26 -4.50
N LEU A 324 24.54 11.47 -5.70
CA LEU A 324 24.40 12.79 -6.32
C LEU A 324 23.05 13.43 -5.95
N ASP A 325 23.05 14.73 -5.65
CA ASP A 325 21.83 15.54 -5.46
C ASP A 325 21.75 16.60 -6.57
N PHE A 326 20.82 16.43 -7.51
CA PHE A 326 20.58 17.44 -8.55
C PHE A 326 19.71 18.58 -8.01
N SER A 327 20.25 19.79 -8.04
CA SER A 327 19.54 21.00 -7.63
C SER A 327 18.31 21.22 -8.50
N LYS A 328 17.12 21.09 -7.91
CA LYS A 328 15.83 21.38 -8.59
C LYS A 328 15.71 20.63 -9.94
N ALA A 329 16.12 19.36 -9.97
CA ALA A 329 16.31 18.54 -11.17
C ALA A 329 15.27 18.76 -12.29
N TYR A 330 13.98 18.67 -11.98
CA TYR A 330 12.89 18.85 -12.96
C TYR A 330 12.82 20.27 -13.52
N ASP A 331 13.03 21.27 -12.66
CA ASP A 331 12.88 22.68 -13.02
C ASP A 331 14.10 23.18 -13.82
N MET A 332 15.23 22.46 -13.76
CA MET A 332 16.50 22.83 -14.38
C MET A 332 16.72 22.26 -15.80
N VAL A 333 15.95 21.27 -16.26
CA VAL A 333 16.11 20.64 -17.58
C VAL A 333 16.18 21.67 -18.73
N ASP A 334 17.26 21.70 -19.52
CA ASP A 334 17.24 22.42 -20.80
C ASP A 334 16.31 21.69 -21.77
N GLN A 335 15.24 22.37 -22.18
CA GLN A 335 14.25 21.79 -23.09
C GLN A 335 14.81 21.54 -24.48
N SER A 336 15.74 22.39 -24.95
CA SER A 336 16.38 22.18 -26.25
C SER A 336 17.20 20.89 -26.25
N PHE A 337 17.98 20.66 -25.18
CA PHE A 337 18.80 19.45 -25.04
C PHE A 337 17.92 18.21 -24.94
N LEU A 338 16.84 18.28 -24.16
CA LEU A 338 15.83 17.22 -24.12
C LEU A 338 15.30 16.87 -25.52
N PHE A 339 14.94 17.85 -26.35
CA PHE A 339 14.42 17.55 -27.69
C PHE A 339 15.47 16.93 -28.62
N GLU A 340 16.73 17.33 -28.49
CA GLU A 340 17.84 16.69 -29.21
C GLU A 340 18.06 15.25 -28.76
N VAL A 341 18.01 14.97 -27.45
CA VAL A 341 18.06 13.59 -26.92
C VAL A 341 16.93 12.72 -27.49
N LEU A 342 15.70 13.24 -27.53
CA LEU A 342 14.56 12.48 -28.08
C LEU A 342 14.70 12.26 -29.60
N ALA A 343 15.25 13.24 -30.33
CA ALA A 343 15.51 13.10 -31.75
C ALA A 343 16.62 12.08 -32.00
N GLU A 344 17.72 12.18 -31.25
CA GLU A 344 18.85 11.27 -31.32
C GLU A 344 18.39 9.85 -31.05
N MET A 345 17.58 9.59 -30.01
CA MET A 345 16.99 8.28 -29.73
C MET A 345 15.98 7.75 -30.76
N ASN A 346 15.73 8.48 -31.86
CA ASN A 346 14.85 8.10 -32.97
C ASN A 346 13.37 7.92 -32.57
N LEU A 347 12.81 8.81 -31.74
CA LEU A 347 11.41 8.70 -31.27
C LEU A 347 10.34 9.11 -32.31
N GLY A 348 10.74 9.55 -33.50
CA GLY A 348 9.81 9.98 -34.55
C GLY A 348 9.43 11.46 -34.47
N ALA A 349 9.33 12.12 -35.62
CA ALA A 349 9.13 13.56 -35.71
C ALA A 349 7.72 13.97 -35.27
N ASN A 350 6.69 13.16 -35.56
CA ASN A 350 5.32 13.47 -35.18
C ASN A 350 5.15 13.38 -33.65
N PHE A 351 5.66 12.34 -33.00
CA PHE A 351 5.65 12.21 -31.53
C PHE A 351 6.38 13.40 -30.89
N ILE A 352 7.58 13.75 -31.36
CA ILE A 352 8.33 14.90 -30.86
C ILE A 352 7.54 16.20 -31.04
N SER A 353 6.81 16.37 -32.16
CA SER A 353 5.98 17.55 -32.39
C SER A 353 4.85 17.70 -31.35
N TRP A 354 4.21 16.59 -30.96
CA TRP A 354 3.23 16.57 -29.87
C TRP A 354 3.84 16.99 -28.53
N VAL A 355 5.03 16.47 -28.21
CA VAL A 355 5.75 16.86 -27.00
C VAL A 355 6.11 18.34 -27.06
N ARG A 356 6.63 18.84 -28.18
CA ARG A 356 6.98 20.25 -28.38
C ARG A 356 5.78 21.18 -28.19
N MET A 357 4.62 20.80 -28.71
CA MET A 357 3.39 21.57 -28.53
C MET A 357 3.01 21.72 -27.04
N LEU A 358 3.25 20.71 -26.18
CA LEU A 358 2.99 20.80 -24.74
C LEU A 358 3.89 21.82 -24.03
N TYR A 359 5.11 22.06 -24.53
CA TYR A 359 6.10 22.95 -23.93
C TYR A 359 6.25 24.30 -24.62
N ASN A 360 5.49 24.54 -25.70
CA ASN A 360 5.52 25.82 -26.41
C ASN A 360 4.84 26.93 -25.58
N SER A 361 5.60 27.98 -25.26
CA SER A 361 5.13 29.24 -24.66
C SER A 361 4.22 29.07 -23.42
N PRO A 362 4.61 28.29 -22.40
CA PRO A 362 3.79 28.05 -21.22
C PRO A 362 3.67 29.29 -20.34
N VAL A 363 2.57 29.39 -19.60
CA VAL A 363 2.36 30.43 -18.59
C VAL A 363 2.09 29.76 -17.25
N ALA A 364 2.80 30.17 -16.22
CA ALA A 364 2.62 29.64 -14.88
C ALA A 364 2.40 30.76 -13.87
N ASN A 365 1.50 30.55 -12.91
CA ASN A 365 1.22 31.49 -11.83
C ASN A 365 1.34 30.76 -10.50
N ILE A 366 2.11 31.28 -9.54
CA ILE A 366 2.14 30.72 -8.20
C ILE A 366 0.80 31.02 -7.50
N MET A 367 0.24 30.02 -6.82
CA MET A 367 -0.98 30.15 -6.05
C MET A 367 -0.65 30.49 -4.59
N PHE A 368 -1.02 31.69 -4.15
CA PHE A 368 -0.86 32.17 -2.78
C PHE A 368 -2.22 32.17 -2.09
N ASN A 369 -2.39 31.36 -1.04
CA ASN A 369 -3.59 31.37 -0.19
C ASN A 369 -4.95 31.28 -0.95
N GLY A 370 -4.96 30.74 -2.18
CA GLY A 370 -6.16 30.59 -3.02
C GLY A 370 -6.25 31.59 -4.19
N THR A 371 -5.37 32.58 -4.27
CA THR A 371 -5.28 33.54 -5.37
C THR A 371 -4.07 33.27 -6.26
N LEU A 372 -4.12 33.69 -7.52
CA LEU A 372 -3.00 33.55 -8.47
C LEU A 372 -2.14 34.81 -8.40
N GLY A 373 -0.84 34.63 -8.16
CA GLY A 373 0.16 35.69 -8.21
C GLY A 373 0.61 36.00 -9.65
N PRO A 374 1.68 36.80 -9.80
CA PRO A 374 2.18 37.25 -11.10
C PRO A 374 2.59 36.09 -12.02
N ALA A 375 2.55 36.34 -13.33
CA ALA A 375 2.90 35.35 -14.33
C ALA A 375 4.42 35.11 -14.41
N ILE A 376 4.76 33.85 -14.63
CA ILE A 376 6.08 33.33 -15.02
C ILE A 376 5.90 32.72 -16.40
N ARG A 377 6.88 32.94 -17.30
CA ARG A 377 6.95 32.29 -18.62
C ARG A 377 8.15 31.34 -18.63
N PRO A 378 7.98 30.08 -18.21
CA PRO A 378 9.08 29.13 -18.17
C PRO A 378 9.70 28.92 -19.55
N THR A 379 11.03 28.94 -19.63
CA THR A 379 11.82 28.61 -20.83
C THR A 379 12.70 27.38 -20.65
N ARG A 380 12.78 26.85 -19.42
CA ARG A 380 13.43 25.58 -19.08
C ARG A 380 12.55 24.78 -18.12
N GLY A 381 12.92 23.53 -17.91
CA GLY A 381 12.31 22.61 -16.97
C GLY A 381 11.15 21.79 -17.55
N VAL A 382 10.88 20.66 -16.91
CA VAL A 382 9.71 19.80 -17.15
C VAL A 382 8.65 20.01 -16.07
N LYS A 383 7.37 20.03 -16.45
CA LYS A 383 6.27 20.40 -15.54
C LYS A 383 6.09 19.35 -14.43
N GLN A 384 6.29 19.70 -13.17
CA GLN A 384 6.03 18.80 -12.04
C GLN A 384 4.52 18.56 -11.87
N GLY A 385 4.07 17.31 -11.91
CA GLY A 385 2.65 16.93 -11.87
C GLY A 385 2.02 16.67 -13.24
N CYS A 386 2.78 16.85 -14.33
CA CYS A 386 2.46 16.39 -15.67
C CYS A 386 2.69 14.86 -15.78
N PRO A 387 1.75 14.09 -16.37
CA PRO A 387 1.92 12.64 -16.56
C PRO A 387 3.17 12.23 -17.36
N LEU A 388 3.56 13.03 -18.37
CA LEU A 388 4.68 12.72 -19.26
C LEU A 388 6.05 13.11 -18.71
N SER A 389 6.12 14.14 -17.85
CA SER A 389 7.40 14.74 -17.42
C SER A 389 8.36 13.77 -16.76
N CYS A 390 7.88 12.79 -16.00
CA CYS A 390 8.74 11.81 -15.33
C CYS A 390 9.51 10.94 -16.33
N LEU A 391 8.86 10.52 -17.43
CA LEU A 391 9.53 9.78 -18.49
C LEU A 391 10.50 10.69 -19.25
N LEU A 392 10.08 11.90 -19.61
CA LEU A 392 10.99 12.85 -20.29
C LEU A 392 12.26 13.13 -19.49
N PHE A 393 12.15 13.26 -18.17
CA PHE A 393 13.30 13.43 -17.30
C PHE A 393 14.25 12.23 -17.33
N VAL A 394 13.70 11.01 -17.35
CA VAL A 394 14.51 9.78 -17.45
C VAL A 394 15.28 9.73 -18.78
N PHE A 395 14.62 10.08 -19.89
CA PHE A 395 15.27 10.16 -21.20
C PHE A 395 16.35 11.23 -21.23
N TYR A 396 16.06 12.42 -20.69
CA TYR A 396 17.01 13.52 -20.55
C TYR A 396 18.30 13.13 -19.81
N LEU A 397 18.19 12.25 -18.81
CA LEU A 397 19.33 11.83 -17.98
C LEU A 397 20.09 10.64 -18.58
N GLU A 398 19.53 9.91 -19.56
CA GLU A 398 20.16 8.72 -20.12
C GLU A 398 21.56 8.96 -20.74
N PRO A 399 21.83 10.09 -21.44
CA PRO A 399 23.17 10.38 -21.94
C PRO A 399 24.25 10.34 -20.85
N LEU A 400 23.97 10.87 -19.65
CA LEU A 400 24.91 10.77 -18.52
C LEU A 400 25.21 9.32 -18.14
N GLY A 401 24.17 8.47 -18.14
CA GLY A 401 24.33 7.06 -17.87
C GLY A 401 25.22 6.37 -18.90
N ASP A 402 25.06 6.69 -20.19
CA ASP A 402 25.88 6.13 -21.26
C ASP A 402 27.32 6.65 -21.22
N MET A 403 27.54 7.94 -20.96
CA MET A 403 28.88 8.52 -20.77
C MET A 403 29.65 7.79 -19.64
N LEU A 404 28.98 7.52 -18.52
CA LEU A 404 29.58 6.78 -17.41
C LEU A 404 29.88 5.32 -17.78
N ARG A 405 29.02 4.66 -18.55
CA ARG A 405 29.23 3.27 -19.00
C ARG A 405 30.31 3.15 -20.07
N ALA A 406 30.54 4.19 -20.85
CA ALA A 406 31.63 4.25 -21.82
C ALA A 406 33.03 4.24 -21.17
N GLN A 407 33.12 4.45 -19.85
CA GLN A 407 34.35 4.39 -19.06
C GLN A 407 34.31 3.26 -18.02
N PRO A 408 34.23 1.99 -18.45
CA PRO A 408 34.06 0.83 -17.56
C PRO A 408 35.21 0.67 -16.55
N GLN A 409 36.40 1.17 -16.87
CA GLN A 409 37.58 1.11 -16.00
C GLN A 409 37.42 1.88 -14.69
N HIS A 410 36.44 2.77 -14.57
CA HIS A 410 36.14 3.49 -13.32
C HIS A 410 35.11 2.75 -12.45
N GLY A 411 34.41 1.75 -13.00
CA GLY A 411 33.34 1.02 -12.31
C GLY A 411 33.83 -0.13 -11.42
N ILE A 412 32.99 -0.54 -10.48
CA ILE A 412 33.25 -1.69 -9.60
C ILE A 412 33.05 -2.99 -10.38
N SER A 413 34.04 -3.88 -10.35
CA SER A 413 33.97 -5.19 -11.01
C SER A 413 33.09 -6.17 -10.24
N LEU A 414 31.99 -6.61 -10.87
CA LEU A 414 31.09 -7.61 -10.28
C LEU A 414 31.70 -9.03 -10.35
N PRO A 415 31.17 -10.02 -9.59
CA PRO A 415 31.70 -11.38 -9.59
C PRO A 415 31.75 -12.09 -10.96
N HIS A 416 30.91 -11.67 -11.91
CA HIS A 416 30.94 -12.18 -13.30
C HIS A 416 31.86 -11.39 -14.23
N GLY A 417 32.63 -10.43 -13.71
CA GLY A 417 33.61 -9.63 -14.44
C GLY A 417 33.08 -8.42 -15.20
N GLU A 418 31.76 -8.15 -15.20
CA GLU A 418 31.26 -6.92 -15.85
C GLU A 418 31.30 -5.77 -14.83
N PRO A 419 31.92 -4.63 -15.17
CA PRO A 419 32.01 -3.49 -14.28
C PRO A 419 30.69 -2.71 -14.26
N MET A 420 30.38 -2.14 -13.12
CA MET A 420 29.21 -1.28 -12.94
C MET A 420 29.64 0.10 -12.47
N THR A 421 29.24 1.12 -13.22
CA THR A 421 29.69 2.50 -13.02
C THR A 421 28.66 3.38 -12.32
N SER A 422 27.37 3.06 -12.43
CA SER A 422 26.30 3.89 -11.86
C SER A 422 24.94 3.19 -11.77
N ILE A 423 24.11 3.67 -10.84
CA ILE A 423 22.69 3.34 -10.73
C ILE A 423 21.86 4.62 -10.54
N PHE A 424 20.66 4.64 -11.10
CA PHE A 424 19.78 5.82 -11.12
C PHE A 424 18.35 5.49 -10.70
N PHE A 425 17.76 6.30 -9.84
CA PHE A 425 16.33 6.27 -9.57
C PHE A 425 15.75 7.65 -9.83
N ALA A 426 15.47 7.93 -11.10
CA ALA A 426 15.20 9.28 -11.59
C ALA A 426 16.35 10.23 -11.21
N ASP A 427 16.11 11.26 -10.40
CA ASP A 427 17.11 12.22 -9.96
C ASP A 427 18.06 11.68 -8.88
N ASP A 428 17.62 10.71 -8.07
CA ASP A 428 18.46 10.04 -7.07
C ASP A 428 19.50 9.14 -7.79
N SER A 429 20.67 9.69 -8.08
CA SER A 429 21.72 9.03 -8.88
C SER A 429 22.90 8.65 -8.01
N THR A 430 23.56 7.52 -8.30
CA THR A 430 24.68 7.02 -7.52
C THR A 430 25.79 6.54 -8.45
N LEU A 431 26.97 7.14 -8.32
CA LEU A 431 28.19 6.69 -8.97
C LEU A 431 28.76 5.51 -8.16
N LEU A 432 29.28 4.51 -8.86
CA LEU A 432 29.89 3.32 -8.30
C LEU A 432 31.32 3.24 -8.83
N SER A 433 32.27 3.49 -7.94
CA SER A 433 33.66 3.74 -8.29
C SER A 433 34.56 2.67 -7.68
N LYS A 434 35.47 2.10 -8.46
CA LYS A 434 36.37 1.04 -7.98
C LYS A 434 37.39 1.51 -6.94
N ASP A 435 37.73 2.80 -6.98
CA ASP A 435 38.70 3.49 -6.14
C ASP A 435 38.38 5.00 -6.09
N LEU A 436 39.12 5.74 -5.26
CA LEU A 436 38.90 7.17 -5.05
C LEU A 436 39.22 8.02 -6.31
N PRO A 437 40.33 7.79 -7.04
CA PRO A 437 40.58 8.46 -8.31
C PRO A 437 39.44 8.26 -9.33
N ALA A 438 38.92 7.04 -9.45
CA ALA A 438 37.78 6.76 -10.32
C ALA A 438 36.52 7.54 -9.92
N ALA A 439 36.30 7.79 -8.62
CA ALA A 439 35.17 8.60 -8.16
C ALA A 439 35.30 10.07 -8.59
N VAL A 440 36.52 10.62 -8.59
CA VAL A 440 36.82 11.97 -9.08
C VAL A 440 36.62 12.05 -10.60
N GLU A 441 37.14 11.09 -11.36
CA GLU A 441 36.96 11.02 -12.82
C GLU A 441 35.47 10.93 -13.21
N GLN A 442 34.70 10.10 -12.50
CA GLN A 442 33.25 10.00 -12.73
C GLN A 442 32.52 11.31 -12.40
N LEU A 443 32.97 12.08 -11.40
CA LEU A 443 32.41 13.41 -11.12
C LEU A 443 32.69 14.40 -12.26
N GLY A 444 33.89 14.34 -12.86
CA GLY A 444 34.22 15.12 -14.07
C GLY A 444 33.28 14.82 -15.24
N ILE A 445 32.90 13.55 -15.44
CA ILE A 445 31.88 13.16 -16.45
C ILE A 445 30.51 13.80 -16.13
N VAL A 446 30.12 13.84 -14.86
CA VAL A 446 28.86 14.49 -14.45
C VAL A 446 28.91 16.00 -14.69
N GLU A 447 30.05 16.64 -14.45
CA GLU A 447 30.26 18.06 -14.72
C GLU A 447 30.17 18.39 -16.21
N GLU A 448 30.75 17.55 -17.08
CA GLU A 448 30.62 17.66 -18.54
C GLU A 448 29.14 17.60 -18.98
N PHE A 449 28.40 16.62 -18.48
CA PHE A 449 26.97 16.54 -18.75
C PHE A 449 26.20 17.77 -18.25
N CYS A 450 26.52 18.28 -17.05
CA CYS A 450 25.87 19.47 -16.49
C CYS A 450 26.13 20.71 -17.35
N ALA A 451 27.32 20.84 -17.96
CA ALA A 451 27.70 21.98 -18.78
C ALA A 451 26.82 22.15 -20.03
N VAL A 452 26.33 21.06 -20.64
CA VAL A 452 25.55 21.11 -21.89
C VAL A 452 24.05 20.86 -21.72
N SER A 453 23.65 20.18 -20.64
CA SER A 453 22.25 19.79 -20.39
C SER A 453 21.45 20.81 -19.57
N GLY A 454 22.14 21.73 -18.88
CA GLY A 454 21.53 22.66 -17.93
C GLY A 454 21.24 22.07 -16.55
N ALA A 455 21.58 20.79 -16.32
CA ALA A 455 21.58 20.20 -14.99
C ALA A 455 22.57 20.90 -14.07
N ARG A 456 22.34 20.81 -12.75
CA ARG A 456 23.25 21.38 -11.76
C ARG A 456 23.31 20.49 -10.52
N LEU A 457 24.52 20.12 -10.10
CA LEU A 457 24.74 19.42 -8.84
C LEU A 457 24.63 20.37 -7.65
N ASN A 458 24.11 19.84 -6.54
CA ASN A 458 24.25 20.44 -5.22
C ASN A 458 25.42 19.78 -4.50
N GLN A 459 26.63 20.26 -4.74
CA GLN A 459 27.85 19.64 -4.20
C GLN A 459 27.77 19.44 -2.68
N THR A 460 27.21 20.38 -1.90
CA THR A 460 27.10 20.25 -0.43
C THR A 460 26.15 19.16 0.04
N LYS A 461 25.26 18.68 -0.83
CA LYS A 461 24.33 17.58 -0.55
C LYS A 461 24.74 16.25 -1.19
N CYS A 462 25.69 16.28 -2.13
CA CYS A 462 26.32 15.05 -2.59
C CYS A 462 27.07 14.43 -1.41
N GLN A 463 27.00 13.10 -1.30
CA GLN A 463 27.65 12.35 -0.22
C GLN A 463 28.37 11.14 -0.81
N THR A 464 29.58 10.86 -0.36
CA THR A 464 30.38 9.70 -0.79
C THR A 464 30.52 8.72 0.37
N LEU A 465 30.08 7.48 0.14
CA LEU A 465 30.17 6.39 1.09
C LEU A 465 31.31 5.45 0.69
N VAL A 466 32.20 5.16 1.65
CA VAL A 466 33.17 4.07 1.53
C VAL A 466 32.43 2.73 1.61
N LEU A 467 32.62 1.83 0.64
CA LEU A 467 31.89 0.56 0.61
C LEU A 467 32.58 -0.53 1.43
N ASN A 468 33.91 -0.55 1.48
CA ASN A 468 34.67 -1.47 2.34
C ASN A 468 34.52 -1.07 3.82
N GLY A 469 34.05 -1.97 4.66
CA GLY A 469 33.94 -1.80 6.10
C GLY A 469 35.26 -1.83 6.88
N HIS A 470 36.36 -2.27 6.27
CA HIS A 470 37.69 -2.28 6.89
C HIS A 470 38.46 -0.96 6.69
N LEU A 471 38.06 -0.13 5.72
CA LEU A 471 38.63 1.19 5.50
C LEU A 471 37.96 2.23 6.40
N ASP A 472 38.76 3.02 7.14
CA ASP A 472 38.22 4.15 7.88
C ASP A 472 38.01 5.36 6.95
N PRO A 473 36.80 5.92 6.87
CA PRO A 473 36.56 7.17 6.15
C PRO A 473 37.46 8.33 6.60
N ALA A 474 37.97 8.31 7.84
CA ALA A 474 38.91 9.32 8.34
C ALA A 474 40.27 9.28 7.63
N ASP A 475 40.68 8.12 7.11
CA ASP A 475 41.96 7.93 6.41
C ASP A 475 41.84 8.18 4.90
N THR A 476 40.64 8.59 4.43
CA THR A 476 40.36 8.85 3.02
C THR A 476 40.27 10.35 2.77
N ASP A 477 41.20 10.91 1.98
CA ASP A 477 41.15 12.32 1.56
C ASP A 477 40.65 12.44 0.12
N GLY A 478 39.41 12.91 -0.03
CA GLY A 478 38.79 13.21 -1.33
C GLY A 478 39.29 14.48 -2.01
N GLY A 479 40.39 15.09 -1.52
CA GLY A 479 40.98 16.31 -2.09
C GLY A 479 40.06 17.52 -2.04
N GLY A 480 39.08 17.52 -1.13
CA GLY A 480 38.02 18.54 -1.06
C GLY A 480 36.94 18.46 -2.15
N LEU A 481 37.04 17.52 -3.10
CA LEU A 481 36.07 17.35 -4.20
C LEU A 481 34.90 16.44 -3.82
N LEU A 482 35.12 15.52 -2.89
CA LEU A 482 34.14 14.53 -2.45
C LEU A 482 33.80 14.71 -0.96
N ASN A 483 32.50 14.73 -0.64
CA ASN A 483 32.04 14.75 0.74
C ASN A 483 31.98 13.33 1.31
N ILE A 484 33.11 12.83 1.79
CA ILE A 484 33.20 11.50 2.38
C ILE A 484 32.43 11.47 3.70
N VAL A 485 31.57 10.47 3.85
CA VAL A 485 30.69 10.33 5.02
C VAL A 485 31.47 9.72 6.17
N PRO A 486 31.57 10.38 7.33
CA PRO A 486 32.26 9.84 8.48
C PRO A 486 31.60 8.56 9.00
N SER A 487 32.40 7.68 9.57
CA SER A 487 31.89 6.52 10.32
C SER A 487 30.93 6.95 11.44
N GLY A 488 29.88 6.15 11.67
CA GLY A 488 28.82 6.44 12.63
C GLY A 488 27.74 7.41 12.12
N GLN A 489 27.93 8.03 10.94
CA GLN A 489 26.91 8.85 10.30
C GLN A 489 26.25 8.11 9.12
N PRO A 490 24.91 8.17 9.00
CA PRO A 490 24.22 7.53 7.89
C PRO A 490 24.07 8.43 6.67
N VAL A 491 24.20 7.86 5.47
CA VAL A 491 23.65 8.40 4.22
C VAL A 491 22.26 7.84 4.00
N LYS A 492 21.32 8.71 3.64
CA LYS A 492 19.97 8.29 3.27
C LYS A 492 19.86 8.08 1.76
N TYR A 493 19.66 6.84 1.33
CA TYR A 493 19.39 6.49 -0.07
C TYR A 493 18.05 5.76 -0.19
N LEU A 494 17.16 6.26 -1.05
CA LEU A 494 15.81 5.71 -1.29
C LEU A 494 15.01 5.39 -0.02
N GLY A 495 15.23 6.17 1.04
CA GLY A 495 14.53 6.02 2.33
C GLY A 495 15.14 5.04 3.33
N LEU A 496 16.30 4.45 3.02
CA LEU A 496 17.10 3.64 3.95
C LEU A 496 18.42 4.33 4.29
N MET A 497 18.93 4.05 5.49
CA MET A 497 20.22 4.52 5.97
C MET A 497 21.32 3.51 5.65
N PHE A 498 22.44 4.01 5.12
CA PHE A 498 23.67 3.28 4.83
C PHE A 498 24.84 3.95 5.54
N GLY A 499 25.85 3.18 5.91
CA GLY A 499 27.02 3.72 6.61
C GLY A 499 27.74 2.65 7.41
N HIS A 500 28.90 3.01 7.94
CA HIS A 500 29.73 2.13 8.79
C HIS A 500 29.52 2.43 10.26
N ARG A 501 29.75 1.41 11.10
CA ARG A 501 29.66 1.51 12.57
C ARG A 501 28.31 2.07 13.06
N LEU A 502 27.24 1.91 12.27
CA LEU A 502 25.88 2.24 12.68
C LEU A 502 25.36 1.15 13.65
N PRO A 503 24.62 1.51 14.71
CA PRO A 503 23.94 0.51 15.52
C PRO A 503 23.05 -0.39 14.66
N SER A 504 23.06 -1.71 14.90
CA SER A 504 22.31 -2.69 14.09
C SER A 504 20.82 -2.39 13.98
N ASP A 505 20.24 -1.79 15.03
CA ASP A 505 18.81 -1.44 15.10
C ASP A 505 18.53 0.04 14.74
N TYR A 506 19.52 0.81 14.30
CA TYR A 506 19.39 2.26 14.06
C TYR A 506 18.19 2.60 13.15
N GLN A 507 18.16 2.03 11.95
CA GLN A 507 17.07 2.25 10.98
C GLN A 507 15.72 1.73 11.48
N LEU A 508 15.72 0.61 12.23
CA LEU A 508 14.50 0.01 12.76
C LEU A 508 13.91 0.85 13.90
N ASN A 509 14.75 1.44 14.76
CA ASN A 509 14.32 2.33 15.84
C ASN A 509 13.65 3.60 15.29
N LEU A 510 14.23 4.22 14.25
CA LEU A 510 13.60 5.37 13.57
C LEU A 510 12.21 5.05 13.02
N VAL A 511 12.03 3.86 12.45
CA VAL A 511 10.74 3.41 11.92
C VAL A 511 9.79 3.03 13.04
N ASN A 512 10.29 2.39 14.11
CA ASN A 512 9.51 2.03 15.28
C ASN A 512 8.90 3.26 15.95
N GLU A 513 9.69 4.32 16.16
CA GLU A 513 9.18 5.58 16.71
C GLU A 513 8.09 6.21 15.86
N ARG A 514 8.27 6.22 14.53
CA ARG A 514 7.24 6.70 13.59
C ARG A 514 5.98 5.83 13.62
N PHE A 515 6.16 4.51 13.69
CA PHE A 515 5.05 3.57 13.78
C PHE A 515 4.26 3.78 15.08
N LEU A 516 4.93 3.82 16.23
CA LEU A 516 4.29 4.01 17.53
C LEU A 516 3.62 5.39 17.67
N SER A 517 4.29 6.46 17.26
CA SER A 517 3.71 7.81 17.27
C SER A 517 2.48 7.93 16.36
N SER A 518 2.42 7.16 15.25
CA SER A 518 1.26 7.21 14.34
C SER A 518 -0.06 6.82 15.02
N PHE A 519 -0.04 5.98 16.06
CA PHE A 519 -1.24 5.61 16.82
C PHE A 519 -1.82 6.78 17.59
N GLN A 520 -0.99 7.64 18.19
CA GLN A 520 -1.47 8.84 18.88
C GLN A 520 -2.00 9.88 17.89
N HIS A 521 -1.30 10.07 16.76
CA HIS A 521 -1.66 11.05 15.74
C HIS A 521 -2.94 10.70 14.97
N TRP A 522 -3.13 9.42 14.63
CA TRP A 522 -4.24 8.98 13.78
C TRP A 522 -5.30 8.18 14.52
N GLY A 523 -4.95 7.56 15.65
CA GLY A 523 -5.76 6.53 16.29
C GLY A 523 -7.14 7.02 16.72
N CYS A 524 -7.27 8.29 17.12
CA CYS A 524 -8.51 8.90 17.57
C CYS A 524 -9.59 8.96 16.47
N ARG A 525 -9.21 8.92 15.19
CA ARG A 525 -10.12 9.09 14.05
C ARG A 525 -11.06 7.92 13.81
N ALA A 526 -10.66 6.71 14.19
CA ALA A 526 -11.50 5.54 14.07
C ALA A 526 -12.23 5.22 15.38
N ARG A 527 -13.53 4.97 15.26
CA ARG A 527 -14.44 4.57 16.32
C ARG A 527 -14.81 3.08 16.23
N THR A 528 -14.98 2.53 15.02
CA THR A 528 -15.33 1.10 14.84
C THR A 528 -14.10 0.20 14.69
N LEU A 529 -14.26 -1.11 14.87
CA LEU A 529 -13.23 -2.11 14.54
C LEU A 529 -12.79 -2.01 13.09
N GLN A 530 -13.74 -1.81 12.17
CA GLN A 530 -13.46 -1.69 10.74
C GLN A 530 -12.62 -0.45 10.43
N GLY A 531 -12.97 0.70 11.01
CA GLY A 531 -12.21 1.94 10.87
C GLY A 531 -10.79 1.83 11.42
N ARG A 532 -10.64 1.18 12.59
CA ARG A 532 -9.32 0.95 13.21
C ARG A 532 -8.45 0.07 12.34
N ARG A 533 -9.00 -1.04 11.82
CA ARG A 533 -8.30 -1.92 10.88
C ARG A 533 -7.93 -1.19 9.57
N LEU A 534 -8.78 -0.29 9.09
CA LEU A 534 -8.50 0.52 7.91
C LEU A 534 -7.32 1.49 8.14
N LEU A 535 -7.35 2.25 9.24
CA LEU A 535 -6.24 3.15 9.61
C LEU A 535 -4.94 2.38 9.82
N ALA A 536 -5.02 1.26 10.54
CA ALA A 536 -3.85 0.44 10.80
C ALA A 536 -3.20 -0.08 9.52
N ASN A 537 -3.98 -0.56 8.54
CA ASN A 537 -3.43 -1.02 7.27
C ASN A 537 -2.90 0.12 6.38
N THR A 538 -3.61 1.25 6.35
CA THR A 538 -3.38 2.30 5.34
C THR A 538 -2.36 3.34 5.77
N VAL A 539 -2.19 3.54 7.09
CA VAL A 539 -1.31 4.58 7.65
C VAL A 539 -0.23 3.97 8.52
N MET A 540 -0.60 3.14 9.49
CA MET A 540 0.35 2.69 10.53
C MET A 540 1.32 1.64 9.97
N LEU A 541 0.79 0.51 9.51
CA LEU A 541 1.58 -0.60 8.99
C LEU A 541 2.32 -0.27 7.69
N SER A 542 1.77 0.63 6.86
CA SER A 542 2.43 1.06 5.62
C SER A 542 3.79 1.72 5.85
N LEU A 543 4.04 2.27 7.04
CA LEU A 543 5.34 2.84 7.42
C LEU A 543 6.45 1.77 7.51
N LEU A 544 6.07 0.53 7.78
CA LEU A 544 7.00 -0.58 8.00
C LEU A 544 7.48 -1.17 6.68
N TRP A 545 6.57 -1.37 5.72
CA TRP A 545 6.77 -2.30 4.60
C TRP A 545 7.93 -1.94 3.67
N HIS A 546 8.24 -0.66 3.49
CA HIS A 546 9.39 -0.24 2.71
C HIS A 546 10.70 -0.70 3.34
N VAL A 547 10.85 -0.49 4.64
CA VAL A 547 12.08 -0.79 5.40
C VAL A 547 12.20 -2.27 5.70
N THR A 548 11.12 -2.92 6.13
CA THR A 548 11.16 -4.36 6.44
C THR A 548 11.44 -5.22 5.21
N ALA A 549 11.22 -4.71 4.00
CA ALA A 549 11.58 -5.42 2.77
C ALA A 549 13.11 -5.56 2.58
N ALA A 550 13.90 -4.64 3.12
CA ALA A 550 15.34 -4.55 2.91
C ALA A 550 16.19 -4.80 4.17
N LEU A 551 15.58 -4.95 5.34
CA LEU A 551 16.27 -5.22 6.59
C LEU A 551 15.69 -6.40 7.36
N PRO A 552 16.53 -7.23 8.01
CA PRO A 552 16.06 -8.21 8.97
C PRO A 552 15.41 -7.50 10.16
N VAL A 553 14.35 -8.08 10.73
CA VAL A 553 13.65 -7.49 11.88
C VAL A 553 13.73 -8.46 13.06
N PRO A 554 14.22 -8.03 14.23
CA PRO A 554 14.25 -8.87 15.42
C PRO A 554 12.84 -9.39 15.80
N PRO A 555 12.68 -10.67 16.18
CA PRO A 555 11.39 -11.23 16.57
C PRO A 555 10.69 -10.44 17.70
N ALA A 556 11.44 -9.93 18.67
CA ALA A 556 10.91 -9.11 19.77
C ALA A 556 10.23 -7.83 19.26
N MET A 557 10.81 -7.18 18.24
CA MET A 557 10.23 -5.98 17.63
C MET A 557 8.96 -6.31 16.85
N VAL A 558 8.94 -7.43 16.11
CA VAL A 558 7.74 -7.91 15.42
C VAL A 558 6.60 -8.19 16.40
N GLN A 559 6.90 -8.82 17.55
CA GLN A 559 5.94 -9.07 18.61
C GLN A 559 5.43 -7.77 19.24
N SER A 560 6.31 -6.78 19.46
CA SER A 560 5.93 -5.46 19.95
C SER A 560 4.97 -4.75 18.98
N TRP A 561 5.28 -4.76 17.67
CA TRP A 561 4.40 -4.18 16.65
C TRP A 561 3.04 -4.89 16.56
N GLN A 562 3.04 -6.23 16.60
CA GLN A 562 1.81 -7.01 16.59
C GLN A 562 0.97 -6.74 17.84
N SER A 563 1.61 -6.65 19.02
CA SER A 563 0.95 -6.32 20.27
C SER A 563 0.31 -4.94 20.21
N MET A 564 1.05 -3.90 19.80
CA MET A 564 0.51 -2.55 19.67
C MET A 564 -0.67 -2.49 18.68
N LEU A 565 -0.56 -3.19 17.56
CA LEU A 565 -1.62 -3.32 16.57
C LEU A 565 -2.89 -3.95 17.16
N ASN A 566 -2.74 -5.06 17.88
CA ASN A 566 -3.85 -5.77 18.51
C ASN A 566 -4.52 -4.90 19.57
N ARG A 567 -3.73 -4.23 20.41
CA ARG A 567 -4.22 -3.32 21.46
C ARG A 567 -5.00 -2.14 20.89
N TYR A 568 -4.54 -1.57 19.77
CA TYR A 568 -5.27 -0.53 19.07
C TYR A 568 -6.57 -1.07 18.45
N ILE A 569 -6.49 -2.10 17.62
CA ILE A 569 -7.64 -2.60 16.87
C ILE A 569 -8.70 -3.18 17.81
N LEU A 570 -8.33 -3.87 18.89
CA LEU A 570 -9.30 -4.48 19.79
C LEU A 570 -9.69 -3.53 20.93
N GLY A 571 -8.72 -2.88 21.57
CA GLY A 571 -8.93 -2.07 22.78
C GLY A 571 -8.91 -0.54 22.60
N ARG A 572 -8.65 -0.03 21.38
CA ARG A 572 -8.49 1.41 21.06
C ARG A 572 -7.37 2.07 21.85
N LYS A 573 -6.42 1.28 22.32
CA LYS A 573 -5.23 1.76 23.02
C LYS A 573 -4.27 2.39 22.02
N THR A 574 -3.77 3.57 22.36
CA THR A 574 -2.86 4.35 21.51
C THR A 574 -1.47 4.46 22.10
N VAL A 575 -1.28 4.02 23.35
CA VAL A 575 0.01 4.09 24.05
C VAL A 575 0.59 2.67 24.22
N PRO A 576 1.89 2.46 23.96
CA PRO A 576 2.53 1.15 24.09
C PRO A 576 2.60 0.59 25.52
N THR A 577 2.35 1.39 26.55
CA THR A 577 2.32 0.95 27.95
C THR A 577 0.91 0.59 28.44
N ASP A 578 -0.13 0.87 27.64
CA ASP A 578 -1.51 0.57 28.00
C ASP A 578 -1.71 -0.95 28.18
N ARG A 579 -2.21 -1.33 29.36
CA ARG A 579 -2.66 -2.70 29.64
C ARG A 579 -3.85 -3.05 28.74
N HIS A 580 -3.85 -4.26 28.21
CA HIS A 580 -4.92 -4.76 27.35
C HIS A 580 -5.06 -6.27 27.48
N HIS A 581 -6.28 -6.71 27.76
CA HIS A 581 -6.66 -8.11 27.74
C HIS A 581 -7.55 -8.36 26.51
N PRO A 582 -7.11 -9.19 25.53
CA PRO A 582 -7.91 -9.46 24.35
C PRO A 582 -9.11 -10.34 24.69
N MET A 583 -10.31 -9.87 24.36
CA MET A 583 -11.57 -10.62 24.56
C MET A 583 -11.84 -11.67 23.46
N LEU A 584 -10.99 -11.71 22.43
CA LEU A 584 -11.05 -12.66 21.32
C LEU A 584 -9.75 -13.47 21.26
N SER A 585 -9.88 -14.79 21.13
CA SER A 585 -8.73 -15.70 21.01
C SER A 585 -7.82 -15.31 19.85
N SER A 586 -6.50 -15.44 20.05
CA SER A 586 -5.48 -15.08 19.05
C SER A 586 -5.74 -15.65 17.63
N PRO A 587 -6.12 -16.92 17.44
CA PRO A 587 -6.40 -17.46 16.10
C PRO A 587 -7.51 -16.71 15.34
N LEU A 588 -8.62 -16.42 16.02
CA LEU A 588 -9.76 -15.68 15.43
C LEU A 588 -9.45 -14.20 15.19
N GLN A 589 -8.37 -13.65 15.76
CA GLN A 589 -7.97 -12.30 15.40
C GLN A 589 -7.50 -12.25 13.94
N PHE A 590 -6.71 -13.23 13.51
CA PHE A 590 -6.03 -13.24 12.20
C PHE A 590 -6.82 -13.92 11.09
N ASP A 591 -7.69 -14.87 11.42
CA ASP A 591 -8.45 -15.62 10.43
C ASP A 591 -9.31 -14.69 9.54
N LEU A 592 -9.10 -14.78 8.22
CA LEU A 592 -9.78 -13.94 7.23
C LEU A 592 -11.27 -14.31 7.06
N ARG A 593 -11.59 -15.59 7.20
CA ARG A 593 -12.91 -16.18 6.92
C ARG A 593 -13.78 -16.20 8.17
N LEU A 594 -13.28 -16.77 9.25
CA LEU A 594 -13.99 -16.99 10.51
C LEU A 594 -13.78 -15.82 11.48
N GLY A 595 -12.62 -15.18 11.42
CA GLY A 595 -12.16 -14.22 12.41
C GLY A 595 -12.43 -12.75 12.11
N LEU A 596 -11.53 -11.88 12.54
CA LEU A 596 -11.54 -10.45 12.23
C LEU A 596 -10.59 -10.06 11.07
N GLY A 597 -9.76 -10.99 10.60
CA GLY A 597 -8.80 -10.75 9.53
C GLY A 597 -7.80 -9.63 9.84
N LEU A 598 -7.30 -9.58 11.08
CA LEU A 598 -6.26 -8.63 11.47
C LEU A 598 -4.96 -8.95 10.68
N PRO A 599 -4.20 -7.93 10.28
CA PRO A 599 -2.89 -8.16 9.68
C PRO A 599 -1.96 -8.89 10.65
N HIS A 600 -1.39 -10.00 10.19
CA HIS A 600 -0.32 -10.70 10.90
C HIS A 600 1.04 -10.21 10.37
N VAL A 601 1.76 -9.44 11.18
CA VAL A 601 2.99 -8.74 10.78
C VAL A 601 4.08 -9.73 10.35
N ALA A 602 4.30 -10.79 11.12
CA ALA A 602 5.31 -11.81 10.83
C ALA A 602 5.06 -12.51 9.48
N SER A 603 3.81 -12.83 9.14
CA SER A 603 3.48 -13.43 7.84
C SER A 603 3.71 -12.47 6.68
N ARG A 604 3.51 -11.16 6.87
CA ARG A 604 3.83 -10.17 5.83
C ARG A 604 5.35 -10.05 5.60
N ILE A 605 6.15 -10.05 6.67
CA ILE A 605 7.61 -10.04 6.56
C ILE A 605 8.10 -11.32 5.88
N ARG A 606 7.59 -12.50 6.27
CA ARG A 606 7.89 -13.76 5.58
C ARG A 606 7.57 -13.69 4.09
N ALA A 607 6.41 -13.13 3.72
CA ALA A 607 6.05 -12.96 2.31
C ALA A 607 7.04 -12.07 1.54
N GLN A 608 7.56 -11.00 2.16
CA GLN A 608 8.60 -10.17 1.56
C GLN A 608 9.90 -10.96 1.33
N ARG A 609 10.30 -11.80 2.29
CA ARG A 609 11.48 -12.68 2.16
C ARG A 609 11.33 -13.71 1.04
N LEU A 610 10.17 -14.37 0.98
CA LEU A 610 9.88 -15.34 -0.07
C LEU A 610 9.85 -14.68 -1.46
N GLN A 611 9.28 -13.48 -1.57
CA GLN A 611 9.30 -12.71 -2.83
C GLN A 611 10.71 -12.25 -3.20
N LEU A 612 11.55 -11.87 -2.25
CA LEU A 612 12.95 -11.55 -2.51
C LEU A 612 13.72 -12.79 -3.01
N LEU A 613 13.44 -13.96 -2.41
CA LEU A 613 14.01 -15.24 -2.84
C LEU A 613 13.58 -15.62 -4.26
N GLN A 614 12.30 -15.47 -4.63
CA GLN A 614 11.84 -15.71 -6.02
C GLN A 614 12.67 -14.93 -7.04
N ARG A 615 13.09 -13.72 -6.69
CA ARG A 615 13.89 -12.86 -7.56
C ARG A 615 15.34 -13.29 -7.62
N ALA A 616 15.91 -13.69 -6.49
CA ALA A 616 17.23 -14.32 -6.46
C ALA A 616 17.27 -15.61 -7.31
N MET A 617 16.13 -16.27 -7.49
CA MET A 617 15.98 -17.50 -8.29
C MET A 617 15.61 -17.28 -9.76
N THR A 618 15.46 -16.02 -10.21
CA THR A 618 15.10 -15.74 -11.62
C THR A 618 16.22 -16.17 -12.56
N VAL A 619 15.89 -17.02 -13.55
CA VAL A 619 16.84 -17.61 -14.51
C VAL A 619 16.94 -16.80 -15.81
N SER A 620 15.85 -16.14 -16.24
CA SER A 620 15.81 -15.29 -17.44
C SER A 620 16.91 -14.22 -17.36
N THR A 621 17.82 -14.21 -18.33
CA THR A 621 18.90 -13.20 -18.40
C THR A 621 18.35 -11.78 -18.57
N ALA A 622 17.20 -11.63 -19.24
CA ALA A 622 16.53 -10.34 -19.45
C ALA A 622 15.91 -9.79 -18.16
N ASP A 623 15.41 -10.67 -17.27
CA ASP A 623 14.71 -10.28 -16.04
C ASP A 623 15.58 -10.41 -14.78
N ARG A 624 16.83 -10.87 -14.95
CA ARG A 624 17.77 -11.11 -13.86
C ARG A 624 18.07 -9.80 -13.13
N PRO A 625 17.85 -9.73 -11.81
CA PRO A 625 18.26 -8.55 -11.04
C PRO A 625 19.78 -8.35 -11.07
N LEU A 626 20.23 -7.12 -11.28
CA LEU A 626 21.67 -6.79 -11.37
C LEU A 626 22.45 -7.20 -10.11
N TRP A 627 21.81 -7.23 -8.93
CA TRP A 627 22.45 -7.59 -7.65
C TRP A 627 22.56 -9.11 -7.44
N GLN A 628 21.89 -9.94 -8.25
CA GLN A 628 21.85 -11.40 -8.05
C GLN A 628 23.25 -12.04 -8.01
N PRO A 629 24.22 -11.70 -8.89
CA PRO A 629 25.56 -12.28 -8.87
C PRO A 629 26.30 -12.04 -7.56
N LEU A 630 26.18 -10.84 -6.98
CA LEU A 630 26.77 -10.49 -5.68
C LEU A 630 26.20 -11.37 -4.56
N VAL A 631 24.89 -11.59 -4.58
CA VAL A 631 24.22 -12.42 -3.56
C VAL A 631 24.55 -13.90 -3.72
N LEU A 632 24.55 -14.42 -4.95
CA LEU A 632 24.94 -15.80 -5.21
C LEU A 632 26.40 -16.06 -4.82
N ARG A 633 27.29 -15.08 -5.01
CA ARG A 633 28.67 -15.14 -4.52
C ARG A 633 28.75 -15.25 -3.00
N GLN A 634 27.89 -14.55 -2.25
CA GLN A 634 27.81 -14.72 -0.79
C GLN A 634 27.38 -16.13 -0.40
N PHE A 635 26.38 -16.70 -1.08
CA PHE A 635 25.94 -18.08 -0.83
C PHE A 635 27.00 -19.11 -1.23
N GLU A 636 27.73 -18.89 -2.33
CA GLU A 636 28.87 -19.72 -2.72
C GLU A 636 29.92 -19.76 -1.62
N ARG A 637 30.36 -18.59 -1.13
CA ARG A 637 31.33 -18.50 -0.02
C ARG A 637 30.80 -19.16 1.24
N CYS A 638 29.53 -18.90 1.61
CA CYS A 638 28.89 -19.50 2.78
C CYS A 638 28.85 -21.03 2.73
N MET A 639 28.54 -21.59 1.56
CA MET A 639 28.45 -23.03 1.33
C MET A 639 29.83 -23.70 1.16
N GLY A 640 30.84 -22.96 0.71
CA GLY A 640 32.18 -23.46 0.45
C GLY A 640 32.18 -24.72 -0.42
N ARG A 641 32.77 -25.80 0.08
CA ARG A 641 32.90 -27.10 -0.61
C ARG A 641 31.57 -27.78 -0.94
N LEU A 642 30.48 -27.39 -0.29
CA LEU A 642 29.14 -27.92 -0.55
C LEU A 642 28.43 -27.22 -1.72
N HIS A 643 28.96 -26.09 -2.22
CA HIS A 643 28.35 -25.37 -3.33
C HIS A 643 28.40 -26.19 -4.62
N ARG A 644 27.33 -26.16 -5.42
CA ARG A 644 27.28 -26.74 -6.76
C ARG A 644 26.87 -25.66 -7.76
N ALA A 645 27.75 -25.30 -8.69
CA ALA A 645 27.44 -24.31 -9.72
C ALA A 645 26.27 -24.74 -10.63
N SER A 646 26.08 -26.05 -10.82
CA SER A 646 24.94 -26.63 -11.55
C SER A 646 23.62 -26.50 -10.79
N ASN A 647 23.65 -26.38 -9.46
CA ASN A 647 22.48 -26.31 -8.57
C ASN A 647 22.69 -25.22 -7.49
N PRO A 648 22.70 -23.93 -7.88
CA PRO A 648 23.11 -22.83 -6.99
C PRO A 648 22.17 -22.61 -5.79
N PHE A 649 20.98 -23.24 -5.80
CA PHE A 649 19.95 -23.10 -4.76
C PHE A 649 19.84 -24.29 -3.81
N ASP A 650 20.79 -25.24 -3.84
CA ASP A 650 20.80 -26.38 -2.92
C ASP A 650 20.76 -25.99 -1.44
N PHE A 651 21.28 -24.81 -1.11
CA PHE A 651 21.28 -24.29 0.26
C PHE A 651 19.87 -24.23 0.87
N LEU A 652 18.84 -24.04 0.04
CA LEU A 652 17.43 -23.99 0.44
C LEU A 652 16.88 -25.32 0.98
N LEU A 653 17.62 -26.42 0.80
CA LEU A 653 17.31 -27.73 1.38
C LEU A 653 17.90 -27.91 2.79
N TYR A 654 18.77 -27.00 3.24
CA TYR A 654 19.38 -27.03 4.56
C TYR A 654 18.76 -26.00 5.50
N HIS A 655 18.92 -26.23 6.81
CA HIS A 655 18.54 -25.27 7.83
C HIS A 655 19.74 -24.39 8.24
N PRO A 656 19.65 -23.04 8.16
CA PRO A 656 20.76 -22.15 8.51
C PRO A 656 20.94 -22.03 10.03
N HIS A 657 21.80 -22.87 10.59
CA HIS A 657 22.08 -22.90 12.03
C HIS A 657 23.43 -22.24 12.38
N HIS A 658 23.45 -21.30 13.33
CA HIS A 658 24.65 -20.55 13.74
C HIS A 658 25.77 -21.42 14.32
N LYS A 659 25.45 -22.55 14.97
CA LYS A 659 26.45 -23.52 15.44
C LYS A 659 26.96 -24.48 14.35
N SER A 660 26.46 -24.35 13.12
CA SER A 660 26.92 -25.19 12.02
C SER A 660 28.39 -24.92 11.75
N LYS A 661 29.21 -25.97 11.75
CA LYS A 661 30.61 -25.90 11.30
C LYS A 661 30.76 -26.11 9.78
N TRP A 662 29.63 -26.30 9.08
CA TRP A 662 29.56 -26.56 7.64
C TRP A 662 29.22 -25.34 6.82
N LEU A 663 28.55 -24.37 7.44
CA LEU A 663 28.05 -23.16 6.79
C LEU A 663 28.74 -21.97 7.44
N MET A 664 29.45 -21.19 6.64
CA MET A 664 30.10 -19.97 7.10
C MET A 664 29.07 -18.83 7.06
N LEU A 665 28.10 -18.85 7.98
CA LEU A 665 26.97 -17.90 7.93
C LEU A 665 27.39 -16.42 8.06
N TRP A 666 28.57 -16.13 8.60
CA TRP A 666 29.14 -14.77 8.65
C TRP A 666 29.49 -14.22 7.26
N GLU A 667 29.66 -15.08 6.25
CA GLU A 667 29.86 -14.68 4.84
C GLU A 667 28.59 -14.09 4.20
N LEU A 668 27.42 -14.29 4.82
CA LEU A 668 26.14 -13.78 4.33
C LEU A 668 25.76 -12.48 5.02
N HIS A 669 25.27 -11.53 4.23
CA HIS A 669 24.62 -10.36 4.81
C HIS A 669 23.40 -10.79 5.67
N PRO A 670 23.15 -10.16 6.85
CA PRO A 670 22.09 -10.57 7.79
C PRO A 670 20.69 -10.70 7.18
N LEU A 671 20.36 -9.89 6.17
CA LEU A 671 19.10 -10.01 5.43
C LEU A 671 18.94 -11.40 4.77
N TRP A 672 19.99 -11.92 4.13
CA TRP A 672 19.94 -13.21 3.42
C TRP A 672 19.90 -14.39 4.39
N ILE A 673 20.49 -14.25 5.58
CA ILE A 673 20.30 -15.20 6.68
C ILE A 673 18.82 -15.24 7.09
N ASP A 674 18.16 -14.08 7.24
CA ASP A 674 16.72 -14.02 7.56
C ASP A 674 15.87 -14.60 6.40
N VAL A 675 16.19 -14.31 5.14
CA VAL A 675 15.52 -14.94 3.98
C VAL A 675 15.59 -16.46 4.05
N TRP A 676 16.79 -17.00 4.27
CA TRP A 676 17.00 -18.44 4.34
C TRP A 676 16.30 -19.07 5.56
N ARG A 677 16.31 -18.40 6.72
CA ARG A 677 15.56 -18.84 7.91
C ARG A 677 14.06 -18.87 7.65
N GLN A 678 13.50 -17.83 7.05
CA GLN A 678 12.07 -17.76 6.73
C GLN A 678 11.64 -18.83 5.73
N TRP A 679 12.47 -19.12 4.72
CA TRP A 679 12.27 -20.26 3.81
C TRP A 679 12.31 -21.59 4.57
N SER A 680 13.33 -21.82 5.39
CA SER A 680 13.51 -23.07 6.12
C SER A 680 12.42 -23.33 7.16
N ALA A 681 11.79 -22.27 7.68
CA ALA A 681 10.63 -22.35 8.58
C ALA A 681 9.32 -22.70 7.86
N THR A 682 9.30 -22.77 6.53
CA THR A 682 8.14 -23.28 5.79
C THR A 682 8.19 -24.81 5.72
N PRO A 683 7.07 -25.52 5.95
CA PRO A 683 6.98 -26.96 5.78
C PRO A 683 7.46 -27.41 4.40
N MET A 684 8.18 -28.53 4.33
CA MET A 684 8.79 -29.00 3.07
C MET A 684 7.74 -29.42 2.02
N ASP A 685 6.60 -29.96 2.46
CA ASP A 685 5.44 -30.30 1.62
C ASP A 685 4.78 -29.07 0.98
N GLY A 686 4.99 -27.88 1.57
CA GLY A 686 4.64 -26.60 0.96
C GLY A 686 5.69 -26.04 0.00
N ARG A 687 6.94 -26.53 0.03
CA ARG A 687 8.07 -26.06 -0.80
C ARG A 687 8.30 -26.92 -2.05
N ILE A 688 8.03 -28.22 -1.92
CA ILE A 688 8.24 -29.24 -2.95
C ILE A 688 6.97 -30.07 -3.06
N GLN A 689 6.42 -30.15 -4.27
CA GLN A 689 5.29 -31.02 -4.54
C GLN A 689 5.72 -32.49 -4.62
N LEU A 690 4.96 -33.37 -3.97
CA LEU A 690 5.21 -34.81 -3.91
C LEU A 690 4.24 -35.59 -4.83
N PRO A 691 4.67 -36.75 -5.38
CA PRO A 691 5.96 -37.40 -5.14
C PRO A 691 7.09 -36.97 -6.10
N LEU A 692 8.34 -37.02 -5.62
CA LEU A 692 9.54 -36.79 -6.44
C LEU A 692 9.94 -38.06 -7.21
N SER A 693 10.46 -37.89 -8.43
CA SER A 693 11.04 -39.00 -9.19
C SER A 693 12.33 -39.51 -8.54
N SER A 694 12.66 -40.79 -8.74
CA SER A 694 13.92 -41.38 -8.27
C SER A 694 15.15 -40.61 -8.80
N ALA A 695 15.13 -40.20 -10.07
CA ALA A 695 16.18 -39.37 -10.68
C ALA A 695 16.33 -38.01 -9.96
N THR A 696 15.23 -37.34 -9.63
CA THR A 696 15.28 -36.09 -8.87
C THR A 696 15.89 -36.32 -7.50
N ILE A 697 15.47 -37.36 -6.76
CA ILE A 697 16.00 -37.67 -5.44
C ILE A 697 17.51 -37.98 -5.49
N MET A 698 17.96 -38.70 -6.51
CA MET A 698 19.38 -39.01 -6.73
C MET A 698 20.25 -37.75 -6.91
N SER A 699 19.67 -36.67 -7.47
CA SER A 699 20.36 -35.39 -7.70
C SER A 699 20.38 -34.45 -6.48
N LEU A 700 19.58 -34.74 -5.45
CA LEU A 700 19.49 -33.88 -4.26
C LEU A 700 20.78 -33.99 -3.43
N PRO A 701 21.21 -32.89 -2.79
CA PRO A 701 22.38 -32.94 -1.93
C PRO A 701 22.20 -33.96 -0.82
N VAL A 702 23.25 -34.68 -0.47
CA VAL A 702 23.14 -35.83 0.45
C VAL A 702 23.54 -35.49 1.88
N TRP A 703 24.50 -34.59 2.11
CA TRP A 703 25.14 -34.46 3.42
C TRP A 703 24.32 -33.73 4.50
N LEU A 704 23.57 -32.69 4.13
CA LEU A 704 22.86 -31.82 5.09
C LEU A 704 21.34 -31.83 4.91
N THR A 705 20.82 -32.67 4.04
CA THR A 705 19.41 -32.63 3.65
C THR A 705 18.53 -33.41 4.63
N THR A 706 17.40 -32.80 5.01
CA THR A 706 16.39 -33.39 5.89
C THR A 706 15.10 -33.66 5.10
N PHE A 707 14.87 -34.92 4.74
CA PHE A 707 13.62 -35.47 4.23
C PHE A 707 12.89 -36.29 5.30
N GLU A 708 11.65 -35.92 5.63
CA GLU A 708 10.84 -36.59 6.65
C GLU A 708 9.83 -37.61 6.11
N ARG A 709 9.41 -37.53 4.84
CA ARG A 709 8.19 -38.25 4.39
C ARG A 709 8.35 -39.29 3.27
N SER A 710 9.49 -39.40 2.59
CA SER A 710 9.67 -40.41 1.51
C SER A 710 10.73 -41.47 1.80
N MET A 711 11.49 -41.31 2.90
CA MET A 711 12.51 -42.26 3.34
C MET A 711 12.03 -42.87 4.64
N SER A 712 11.51 -44.10 4.57
CA SER A 712 10.98 -44.84 5.72
C SER A 712 11.91 -44.74 6.94
N ASN A 713 11.37 -44.30 8.08
CA ASN A 713 11.99 -44.21 9.41
C ASN A 713 12.78 -42.95 9.79
N GLY A 714 12.52 -41.78 9.21
CA GLY A 714 12.93 -40.48 9.81
C GLY A 714 14.46 -40.28 10.00
N LYS A 715 15.28 -41.18 9.47
CA LYS A 715 16.74 -41.15 9.54
C LYS A 715 17.29 -40.70 8.20
N CYS A 716 17.28 -39.38 8.00
CA CYS A 716 17.94 -38.79 6.84
C CYS A 716 19.46 -38.92 6.91
N ALA A 717 20.15 -38.77 5.76
CA ALA A 717 21.61 -38.69 5.71
C ALA A 717 22.19 -37.60 6.64
N ALA A 718 21.42 -36.54 6.94
CA ALA A 718 21.74 -35.56 7.96
C ALA A 718 21.96 -36.15 9.39
N SER A 719 21.35 -37.29 9.74
CA SER A 719 21.50 -37.90 11.08
C SER A 719 22.91 -38.44 11.36
N ILE A 720 23.66 -38.76 10.31
CA ILE A 720 25.02 -39.31 10.41
C ILE A 720 26.03 -38.22 10.84
N VAL A 721 25.70 -36.95 10.62
CA VAL A 721 26.57 -35.79 10.81
C VAL A 721 26.67 -35.33 12.27
N ASN A 722 25.96 -36.00 13.18
CA ASN A 722 25.94 -35.64 14.60
C ASN A 722 27.30 -35.83 15.30
N SER A 723 28.20 -36.69 14.80
CA SER A 723 29.55 -36.92 15.37
C SER A 723 30.66 -36.07 14.69
N PRO A 724 31.58 -35.43 15.45
CA PRO A 724 32.68 -34.63 14.89
C PRO A 724 33.61 -35.36 13.92
N THR A 725 33.91 -36.64 14.16
CA THR A 725 34.78 -37.44 13.28
C THR A 725 34.11 -37.69 11.94
N THR A 726 32.82 -38.04 11.94
CA THR A 726 32.01 -38.25 10.74
C THR A 726 31.82 -36.97 9.92
N ARG A 727 31.78 -35.79 10.56
CA ARG A 727 31.69 -34.48 9.86
C ARG A 727 32.89 -34.20 8.96
N ARG A 728 34.12 -34.49 9.42
CA ARG A 728 35.34 -34.29 8.62
C ARG A 728 35.27 -35.09 7.32
N TRP A 729 34.83 -36.35 7.41
CA TRP A 729 34.71 -37.24 6.26
C TRP A 729 33.63 -36.79 5.26
N CYS A 730 32.47 -36.34 5.74
CA CYS A 730 31.42 -35.85 4.85
C CYS A 730 31.86 -34.57 4.10
N SER A 731 32.61 -33.66 4.75
CA SER A 731 33.19 -32.46 4.11
C SER A 731 34.27 -32.82 3.08
N HIS A 732 35.04 -33.87 3.38
CA HIS A 732 35.99 -34.44 2.44
C HIS A 732 35.29 -35.05 1.21
N GLY A 733 34.22 -35.82 1.41
CA GLY A 733 33.40 -36.34 0.31
C GLY A 733 32.90 -35.23 -0.63
N ALA A 734 32.40 -34.12 -0.08
CA ALA A 734 32.03 -32.95 -0.88
C ALA A 734 33.21 -32.31 -1.64
N SER A 735 34.42 -32.38 -1.08
CA SER A 735 35.68 -31.93 -1.72
C SER A 735 36.06 -32.83 -2.89
N ASN A 736 35.79 -34.13 -2.78
CA ASN A 736 35.94 -35.13 -3.83
C ASN A 736 34.75 -35.17 -4.81
N GLN A 737 33.97 -34.08 -4.89
CA GLN A 737 32.80 -33.97 -5.78
C GLN A 737 31.65 -34.95 -5.48
N LEU A 738 31.67 -35.67 -4.35
CA LEU A 738 30.59 -36.57 -3.93
C LEU A 738 29.55 -35.76 -3.14
N ARG A 739 28.63 -35.09 -3.83
CA ARG A 739 27.67 -34.17 -3.19
C ARG A 739 26.23 -34.68 -3.21
N CYS A 740 25.89 -35.55 -4.16
CA CYS A 740 24.63 -36.28 -4.23
C CYS A 740 24.84 -37.78 -4.50
N LEU A 741 23.77 -38.58 -4.46
CA LEU A 741 23.85 -40.01 -4.73
C LEU A 741 24.18 -40.30 -6.20
N ALA A 742 23.73 -39.45 -7.12
CA ALA A 742 24.07 -39.55 -8.53
C ALA A 742 25.57 -39.39 -8.78
N ASP A 743 26.26 -38.49 -8.06
CA ASP A 743 27.72 -38.31 -8.18
C ASP A 743 28.47 -39.59 -7.79
N ILE A 744 27.97 -40.31 -6.78
CA ILE A 744 28.56 -41.58 -6.30
C ILE A 744 28.41 -42.68 -7.36
N VAL A 745 27.25 -42.76 -8.02
CA VAL A 745 26.99 -43.73 -9.09
C VAL A 745 27.76 -43.39 -10.36
N ALA A 746 27.87 -42.10 -10.71
CA ALA A 746 28.51 -41.63 -11.93
C ALA A 746 29.99 -42.05 -12.05
N VAL A 747 30.68 -42.22 -10.93
CA VAL A 747 32.10 -42.58 -10.89
C VAL A 747 32.36 -44.00 -11.41
N HIS A 748 31.48 -44.95 -11.08
CA HIS A 748 31.65 -46.37 -11.43
C HIS A 748 30.58 -46.93 -12.40
N GLY A 749 29.59 -46.11 -12.77
CA GLY A 749 28.42 -46.55 -13.54
C GLY A 749 27.45 -47.46 -12.76
N ARG A 750 27.75 -47.76 -11.50
CA ARG A 750 26.96 -48.56 -10.56
C ARG A 750 27.18 -48.08 -9.13
N TRP A 751 26.35 -48.53 -8.19
CA TRP A 751 26.62 -48.29 -6.77
C TRP A 751 27.96 -48.96 -6.38
N PRO A 752 28.87 -48.24 -5.69
CA PRO A 752 30.20 -48.77 -5.40
C PRO A 752 30.15 -49.88 -4.35
N THR A 753 31.15 -50.77 -4.38
CA THR A 753 31.45 -51.67 -3.26
C THR A 753 31.97 -50.87 -2.07
N ARG A 754 31.96 -51.47 -0.87
CA ARG A 754 32.46 -50.81 0.34
C ARG A 754 33.93 -50.35 0.20
N ALA A 755 34.77 -51.16 -0.45
CA ALA A 755 36.18 -50.83 -0.69
C ALA A 755 36.33 -49.67 -1.70
N GLU A 756 35.57 -49.71 -2.80
CA GLU A 756 35.53 -48.63 -3.80
C GLU A 756 35.09 -47.30 -3.14
N PHE A 757 34.02 -47.31 -2.34
CA PHE A 757 33.55 -46.13 -1.62
C PHE A 757 34.57 -45.57 -0.64
N MET A 758 35.26 -46.46 0.11
CA MET A 758 36.33 -46.03 1.01
C MET A 758 37.49 -45.39 0.24
N ALA A 759 37.89 -45.95 -0.90
CA ALA A 759 38.93 -45.38 -1.76
C ALA A 759 38.51 -43.99 -2.29
N MET A 760 37.27 -43.85 -2.77
CA MET A 760 36.70 -42.56 -3.22
C MET A 760 36.71 -41.50 -2.11
N MET A 761 36.47 -41.90 -0.86
CA MET A 761 36.48 -41.00 0.30
C MET A 761 37.89 -40.71 0.84
N SER A 762 38.86 -41.57 0.57
CA SER A 762 40.26 -41.39 0.99
C SER A 762 41.11 -40.66 -0.05
N ASP A 763 40.67 -40.62 -1.32
CA ASP A 763 41.38 -39.92 -2.39
C ASP A 763 41.63 -38.46 -2.01
N ARG A 764 42.87 -38.01 -2.18
CA ARG A 764 43.36 -36.65 -1.87
C ARG A 764 43.01 -36.17 -0.44
N ASN A 765 42.81 -37.08 0.52
CA ASN A 765 42.57 -36.72 1.91
C ASN A 765 43.88 -36.60 2.70
N PRO A 766 44.26 -35.40 3.18
CA PRO A 766 45.49 -35.24 3.96
C PRO A 766 45.46 -35.95 5.33
N ALA A 767 44.29 -36.45 5.77
CA ALA A 767 44.13 -37.23 7.00
C ALA A 767 43.94 -38.74 6.76
N ALA A 768 44.02 -39.22 5.51
CA ALA A 768 43.94 -40.65 5.24
C ALA A 768 45.26 -41.32 5.66
N GLN A 769 45.15 -42.33 6.53
CA GLN A 769 46.28 -43.14 6.98
C GLN A 769 46.52 -44.28 5.97
N VAL A 770 47.78 -44.67 5.79
CA VAL A 770 48.17 -45.81 4.95
C VAL A 770 48.65 -46.92 5.87
N GLU A 771 48.10 -48.12 5.71
CA GLU A 771 48.52 -49.34 6.37
C GLU A 771 49.29 -50.21 5.37
N ILE A 772 50.27 -50.98 5.83
CA ILE A 772 50.99 -51.94 4.98
C ILE A 772 50.29 -53.29 5.15
N GLY A 773 49.74 -53.81 4.05
CA GLY A 773 49.08 -55.11 4.02
C GLY A 773 50.06 -56.25 4.33
N MET A 774 49.53 -57.42 4.68
CA MET A 774 50.34 -58.62 4.94
C MET A 774 51.14 -59.09 3.72
N ASP A 775 50.82 -58.58 2.53
CA ASP A 775 51.51 -58.76 1.25
C ASP A 775 52.60 -57.70 0.97
N GLY A 776 52.86 -56.80 1.93
CA GLY A 776 53.85 -55.72 1.81
C GLY A 776 53.39 -54.53 0.97
N ARG A 777 52.14 -54.50 0.48
CA ARG A 777 51.62 -53.40 -0.32
C ARG A 777 51.03 -52.30 0.57
N MET A 778 51.28 -51.05 0.22
CA MET A 778 50.62 -49.90 0.84
C MET A 778 49.13 -49.90 0.47
N GLN A 779 48.26 -49.92 1.47
CA GLN A 779 46.81 -49.87 1.32
C GLN A 779 46.26 -48.75 2.22
N TRP A 780 45.15 -48.12 1.82
CA TRP A 780 44.53 -47.12 2.68
C TRP A 780 43.96 -47.80 3.94
N ALA A 781 44.33 -47.29 5.12
CA ALA A 781 43.78 -47.74 6.38
C ALA A 781 42.25 -47.64 6.38
N THR A 782 41.56 -48.66 6.90
CA THR A 782 40.10 -48.65 6.99
C THR A 782 39.63 -47.44 7.80
N VAL A 783 39.02 -46.47 7.12
CA VAL A 783 38.59 -45.22 7.72
C VAL A 783 37.58 -45.47 8.86
N TYR A 784 37.88 -44.97 10.07
CA TYR A 784 37.01 -45.10 11.24
C TYR A 784 35.58 -44.62 10.94
N ARG A 785 34.59 -45.52 11.05
CA ARG A 785 33.15 -45.32 10.73
C ARG A 785 32.78 -45.12 9.24
N SER A 786 33.69 -45.24 8.29
CA SER A 786 33.35 -45.21 6.84
C SER A 786 32.39 -46.32 6.42
N GLY A 787 32.48 -47.50 7.04
CA GLY A 787 31.51 -48.58 6.83
C GLY A 787 30.09 -48.19 7.26
N MET A 788 29.95 -47.39 8.33
CA MET A 788 28.64 -46.89 8.79
C MET A 788 28.06 -45.89 7.79
N LEU A 789 28.90 -44.98 7.27
CA LEU A 789 28.53 -44.04 6.20
C LEU A 789 28.09 -44.77 4.93
N TYR A 790 28.89 -45.74 4.48
CA TYR A 790 28.59 -46.58 3.32
C TYR A 790 27.27 -47.34 3.51
N ASN A 791 27.08 -48.02 4.64
CA ASN A 791 25.87 -48.79 4.91
C ASN A 791 24.63 -47.89 4.94
N HIS A 792 24.73 -46.70 5.54
CA HIS A 792 23.63 -45.74 5.56
C HIS A 792 23.30 -45.20 4.18
N LEU A 793 24.30 -44.73 3.42
CA LEU A 793 24.08 -44.22 2.06
C LEU A 793 23.57 -45.31 1.12
N THR A 794 24.02 -46.56 1.30
CA THR A 794 23.52 -47.72 0.56
C THR A 794 22.05 -47.97 0.89
N CYS A 795 21.67 -47.95 2.17
CA CYS A 795 20.27 -48.07 2.59
C CYS A 795 19.39 -46.95 2.01
N VAL A 796 19.89 -45.71 2.02
CA VAL A 796 19.22 -44.57 1.38
C VAL A 796 19.06 -44.84 -0.13
N HIS A 797 20.13 -45.19 -0.84
CA HIS A 797 20.09 -45.48 -2.26
C HIS A 797 19.12 -46.62 -2.62
N THR A 798 19.16 -47.73 -1.88
CA THR A 798 18.24 -48.87 -2.09
C THR A 798 16.79 -48.47 -1.83
N ASN A 799 16.54 -47.63 -0.81
CA ASN A 799 15.20 -47.11 -0.56
C ASN A 799 14.73 -46.19 -1.69
N VAL A 800 15.60 -45.35 -2.25
CA VAL A 800 15.26 -44.49 -3.42
C VAL A 800 14.91 -45.35 -4.64
N LEU A 801 15.66 -46.42 -4.90
CA LEU A 801 15.39 -47.35 -6.00
C LEU A 801 14.15 -48.23 -5.75
N GLY A 802 13.88 -48.59 -4.49
CA GLY A 802 12.74 -49.40 -4.08
C GLY A 802 11.41 -48.64 -3.97
N LEU A 803 11.42 -47.31 -4.17
CA LEU A 803 10.21 -46.51 -4.38
C LEU A 803 9.60 -46.85 -5.76
N ASN A 804 9.00 -48.05 -5.88
CA ASN A 804 8.21 -48.46 -7.03
C ASN A 804 6.95 -47.59 -7.13
N GLN A 805 7.06 -46.41 -7.75
CA GLN A 805 5.89 -45.59 -8.07
C GLN A 805 5.39 -45.96 -9.46
N PRO A 806 4.10 -46.31 -9.64
CA PRO A 806 3.52 -46.39 -10.98
C PRO A 806 3.67 -45.02 -11.67
N PRO A 807 3.88 -44.99 -12.99
CA PRO A 807 4.01 -43.73 -13.72
C PRO A 807 2.78 -42.86 -13.43
N PRO A 808 2.95 -41.61 -12.96
CA PRO A 808 1.82 -40.77 -12.65
C PRO A 808 0.95 -40.55 -13.91
N PRO A 809 -0.38 -40.53 -13.78
CA PRO A 809 -1.28 -40.39 -14.92
C PRO A 809 -1.00 -39.05 -15.62
N ALA A 810 -0.55 -39.11 -16.89
CA ALA A 810 -0.28 -37.98 -17.78
C ALA A 810 0.12 -36.67 -17.05
N THR A 811 1.09 -36.76 -16.15
CA THR A 811 1.52 -35.59 -15.38
C THR A 811 2.24 -34.60 -16.29
N PRO A 812 1.93 -33.30 -16.19
CA PRO A 812 2.71 -32.28 -16.88
C PRO A 812 4.19 -32.37 -16.48
N VAL A 813 5.07 -32.38 -17.49
CA VAL A 813 6.53 -32.46 -17.32
C VAL A 813 6.99 -31.32 -16.41
N PRO A 814 7.75 -31.59 -15.32
CA PRO A 814 8.24 -30.53 -14.45
C PRO A 814 9.18 -29.59 -15.22
N PRO A 815 9.22 -28.29 -14.86
CA PRO A 815 10.09 -27.32 -15.52
C PRO A 815 11.58 -27.70 -15.43
N THR A 816 12.38 -27.34 -16.43
CA THR A 816 13.86 -27.48 -16.46
C THR A 816 14.59 -26.54 -15.49
N ALA A 817 14.03 -26.29 -14.30
CA ALA A 817 14.62 -25.46 -13.28
C ALA A 817 15.81 -26.18 -12.61
N ARG A 818 16.84 -25.43 -12.21
CA ARG A 818 18.04 -25.96 -11.53
C ARG A 818 17.81 -26.25 -10.03
N HIS A 819 16.58 -26.55 -9.64
CA HIS A 819 16.16 -26.83 -8.26
C HIS A 819 14.83 -27.59 -8.20
N PRO A 820 14.54 -28.31 -7.10
CA PRO A 820 13.32 -29.13 -6.98
C PRO A 820 12.05 -28.37 -6.52
N PHE A 821 12.12 -27.05 -6.33
CA PHE A 821 11.01 -26.26 -5.78
C PHE A 821 9.97 -25.87 -6.84
N TYR A 822 8.88 -26.63 -6.94
CA TYR A 822 7.74 -26.35 -7.83
C TYR A 822 6.40 -26.64 -7.14
N GLY A 823 5.32 -26.11 -7.70
CA GLY A 823 3.94 -26.31 -7.22
C GLY A 823 2.93 -26.10 -8.34
N LEU A 824 1.68 -26.53 -8.13
CA LEU A 824 0.62 -26.41 -9.14
C LEU A 824 -0.01 -25.02 -9.15
N ALA A 825 0.07 -24.35 -10.29
CA ALA A 825 -0.73 -23.18 -10.60
C ALA A 825 -1.67 -23.51 -11.76
N LYS A 826 -2.99 -23.54 -11.50
CA LYS A 826 -4.01 -23.99 -12.46
C LYS A 826 -3.66 -25.38 -13.05
N ASP A 827 -3.31 -26.30 -12.17
CA ASP A 827 -2.96 -27.70 -12.48
C ASP A 827 -1.70 -27.90 -13.35
N ALA A 828 -0.97 -26.83 -13.66
CA ALA A 828 0.33 -26.88 -14.31
C ALA A 828 1.47 -26.69 -13.27
N PRO A 829 2.58 -27.43 -13.37
CA PRO A 829 3.74 -27.32 -12.49
C PRO A 829 4.50 -26.06 -12.87
N VAL A 830 4.67 -25.17 -11.90
CA VAL A 830 5.37 -23.90 -12.06
C VAL A 830 6.50 -23.86 -11.05
N PRO A 831 7.72 -23.45 -11.45
CA PRO A 831 8.85 -23.36 -10.53
C PRO A 831 8.65 -22.17 -9.59
N PHE A 832 9.24 -22.22 -8.39
CA PHE A 832 8.96 -21.28 -7.31
C PHE A 832 9.11 -19.80 -7.71
N GLU A 833 10.14 -19.44 -8.47
CA GLU A 833 10.39 -18.09 -9.01
C GLU A 833 9.25 -17.54 -9.86
N SER A 834 8.44 -18.41 -10.46
CA SER A 834 7.30 -18.06 -11.31
C SER A 834 5.95 -18.22 -10.60
N TRP A 835 5.92 -18.58 -9.30
CA TRP A 835 4.67 -18.74 -8.58
C TRP A 835 3.83 -17.46 -8.52
N PRO A 836 2.51 -17.56 -8.77
CA PRO A 836 1.59 -16.45 -8.56
C PRO A 836 1.67 -15.91 -7.13
N ARG A 837 1.58 -14.57 -7.00
CA ARG A 837 1.63 -13.87 -5.71
C ARG A 837 0.72 -14.47 -4.64
N ARG A 838 -0.45 -14.99 -5.00
CA ARG A 838 -1.39 -15.61 -4.06
C ARG A 838 -0.83 -16.87 -3.41
N MET A 839 -0.11 -17.71 -4.15
CA MET A 839 0.53 -18.92 -3.62
C MET A 839 1.63 -18.57 -2.64
N VAL A 840 2.46 -17.57 -2.97
CA VAL A 840 3.53 -17.08 -2.08
C VAL A 840 2.96 -16.51 -0.78
N LEU A 841 1.87 -15.74 -0.86
CA LEU A 841 1.19 -15.21 0.33
C LEU A 841 0.58 -16.33 1.19
N ALA A 842 0.06 -17.39 0.57
CA ALA A 842 -0.45 -18.55 1.30
C ALA A 842 0.69 -19.31 1.99
N LEU A 843 1.80 -19.58 1.29
CA LEU A 843 2.98 -20.23 1.87
C LEU A 843 3.59 -19.41 3.03
N ALA A 844 3.56 -18.08 2.93
CA ALA A 844 4.06 -17.20 3.98
C ALA A 844 3.14 -17.12 5.22
N HIS A 845 1.86 -17.48 5.10
CA HIS A 845 0.88 -17.31 6.16
C HIS A 845 1.05 -18.38 7.24
N HIS A 846 1.34 -17.93 8.46
CA HIS A 846 1.62 -18.79 9.62
C HIS A 846 1.05 -18.20 10.92
N ALA A 847 -0.01 -17.40 10.80
CA ALA A 847 -0.75 -16.97 11.98
C ALA A 847 -1.35 -18.20 12.70
N PRO A 848 -1.53 -18.15 14.04
CA PRO A 848 -2.12 -19.26 14.80
C PRO A 848 -3.45 -19.76 14.20
N ILE A 849 -3.59 -21.08 14.08
CA ILE A 849 -4.80 -21.74 13.55
C ILE A 849 -5.81 -21.92 14.67
N HIS A 850 -7.10 -21.83 14.34
CA HIS A 850 -8.17 -21.99 15.30
C HIS A 850 -8.54 -23.47 15.47
N GLU A 851 -8.26 -24.03 16.64
CA GLU A 851 -8.58 -25.42 17.00
C GLU A 851 -9.71 -25.52 18.05
N GLY A 852 -10.22 -24.39 18.55
CA GLY A 852 -11.24 -24.32 19.61
C GLY A 852 -12.68 -24.23 19.10
N HIS A 853 -13.61 -23.90 20.00
CA HIS A 853 -15.01 -23.62 19.66
C HIS A 853 -15.19 -22.15 19.25
N HIS A 854 -15.85 -21.91 18.11
CA HIS A 854 -16.08 -20.55 17.62
C HIS A 854 -17.16 -19.83 18.47
N PRO A 855 -17.10 -18.50 18.70
CA PRO A 855 -18.14 -17.80 19.48
C PRO A 855 -19.58 -17.92 18.91
N MET A 856 -19.69 -18.27 17.62
CA MET A 856 -20.95 -18.37 16.86
C MET A 856 -21.32 -19.81 16.46
N SER A 857 -20.60 -20.83 16.93
CA SER A 857 -21.06 -22.21 16.71
C SER A 857 -22.30 -22.51 17.53
N SER A 858 -23.11 -23.42 17.01
CA SER A 858 -24.32 -23.95 17.65
C SER A 858 -24.51 -25.40 17.22
N THR A 859 -25.48 -26.10 17.81
CA THR A 859 -25.86 -27.45 17.39
C THR A 859 -26.23 -27.51 15.90
N ALA A 860 -26.87 -26.45 15.38
CA ALA A 860 -27.22 -26.33 13.95
C ALA A 860 -26.04 -25.87 13.06
N ARG A 861 -24.92 -25.42 13.65
CA ARG A 861 -23.73 -24.89 12.95
C ARG A 861 -22.44 -25.52 13.50
N ALA A 862 -22.33 -26.84 13.33
CA ALA A 862 -21.19 -27.61 13.82
C ALA A 862 -19.95 -27.55 12.89
N THR A 863 -20.13 -27.32 11.58
CA THR A 863 -19.02 -27.35 10.61
C THR A 863 -18.40 -25.96 10.38
N THR A 864 -17.10 -25.93 10.09
CA THR A 864 -16.37 -24.70 9.74
C THR A 864 -16.98 -23.96 8.54
N ALA A 865 -17.50 -24.70 7.56
CA ALA A 865 -18.18 -24.13 6.39
C ALA A 865 -19.50 -23.43 6.77
N ALA A 866 -20.31 -24.04 7.63
CA ALA A 866 -21.54 -23.44 8.14
C ALA A 866 -21.25 -22.17 8.94
N ILE A 867 -20.25 -22.21 9.83
CA ILE A 867 -19.81 -21.04 10.62
C ILE A 867 -19.33 -19.92 9.69
N HIS A 868 -18.54 -20.23 8.66
CA HIS A 868 -18.08 -19.23 7.69
C HIS A 868 -19.25 -18.56 6.94
N SER A 869 -20.24 -19.35 6.51
CA SER A 869 -21.46 -18.80 5.89
C SER A 869 -22.21 -17.88 6.85
N TYR A 870 -22.35 -18.29 8.11
CA TYR A 870 -22.99 -17.50 9.16
C TYR A 870 -22.23 -16.18 9.43
N VAL A 871 -20.90 -16.21 9.61
CA VAL A 871 -20.07 -15.00 9.79
C VAL A 871 -20.20 -14.05 8.61
N LYS A 872 -20.29 -14.56 7.38
CA LYS A 872 -20.51 -13.74 6.18
C LYS A 872 -21.87 -13.04 6.24
N ARG A 873 -22.93 -13.74 6.68
CA ARG A 873 -24.27 -13.17 6.89
C ARG A 873 -24.26 -12.14 8.01
N VAL A 874 -23.68 -12.43 9.18
CA VAL A 874 -23.51 -11.48 10.29
C VAL A 874 -22.86 -10.18 9.82
N ARG A 875 -21.73 -10.27 9.10
CA ARG A 875 -21.04 -9.09 8.55
C ARG A 875 -21.89 -8.30 7.57
N ARG A 876 -22.78 -8.94 6.80
CA ARG A 876 -23.73 -8.26 5.90
C ARG A 876 -24.82 -7.56 6.70
N THR A 877 -25.41 -8.26 7.68
CA THR A 877 -26.44 -7.73 8.59
C THR A 877 -25.95 -6.50 9.35
N CYS A 878 -24.78 -6.57 9.98
CA CYS A 878 -24.19 -5.45 10.73
C CYS A 878 -23.76 -4.25 9.86
N ARG A 879 -23.81 -4.34 8.52
CA ARG A 879 -23.54 -3.21 7.61
C ARG A 879 -24.79 -2.40 7.22
N ILE A 880 -25.97 -2.94 7.46
CA ILE A 880 -27.26 -2.27 7.21
C ILE A 880 -27.43 -1.05 8.13
N PRO A 881 -27.26 -1.14 9.46
CA PRO A 881 -27.34 0.02 10.34
C PRO A 881 -26.13 0.97 10.18
N PRO A 882 -26.22 2.21 10.68
CA PRO A 882 -25.07 3.08 10.87
C PRO A 882 -23.83 2.36 11.45
N PRO A 883 -22.60 2.66 10.98
CA PRO A 883 -21.41 1.86 11.29
C PRO A 883 -21.16 1.61 12.78
N VAL A 884 -21.38 2.63 13.64
CA VAL A 884 -21.14 2.50 15.08
C VAL A 884 -22.17 1.58 15.75
N GLN A 885 -23.42 1.60 15.29
CA GLN A 885 -24.46 0.70 15.79
C GLN A 885 -24.19 -0.75 15.39
N GLY A 886 -23.86 -0.97 14.11
CA GLY A 886 -23.49 -2.29 13.59
C GLY A 886 -22.24 -2.87 14.25
N ASP A 887 -21.27 -2.02 14.60
CA ASP A 887 -20.03 -2.42 15.26
C ASP A 887 -20.23 -2.88 16.71
N VAL A 888 -21.16 -2.28 17.47
CA VAL A 888 -21.54 -2.77 18.81
C VAL A 888 -22.15 -4.17 18.70
N TRP A 889 -23.08 -4.37 17.77
CA TRP A 889 -23.72 -5.68 17.57
C TRP A 889 -22.73 -6.73 17.08
N LEU A 890 -21.83 -6.38 16.15
CA LEU A 890 -20.77 -7.28 15.70
C LEU A 890 -19.89 -7.73 16.87
N ARG A 891 -19.48 -6.78 17.74
CA ARG A 891 -18.70 -7.09 18.95
C ARG A 891 -19.48 -7.94 19.93
N LEU A 892 -20.79 -7.75 20.06
CA LEU A 892 -21.65 -8.61 20.87
C LEU A 892 -21.61 -10.07 20.38
N LEU A 893 -21.81 -10.28 19.07
CA LEU A 893 -21.84 -11.62 18.45
C LEU A 893 -20.48 -12.33 18.51
N PHE A 894 -19.37 -11.60 18.42
CA PHE A 894 -18.02 -12.14 18.67
C PHE A 894 -17.66 -12.25 20.16
N ARG A 895 -18.59 -11.91 21.07
CA ARG A 895 -18.41 -11.88 22.53
C ARG A 895 -17.25 -11.00 23.01
N MET A 896 -17.01 -9.89 22.31
CA MET A 896 -15.91 -8.95 22.51
C MET A 896 -16.24 -7.73 23.38
N LEU A 897 -17.48 -7.61 23.89
CA LEU A 897 -17.86 -6.48 24.73
C LEU A 897 -17.36 -6.69 26.17
N PRO A 898 -16.67 -5.70 26.77
CA PRO A 898 -16.07 -5.82 28.10
C PRO A 898 -17.10 -5.58 29.21
N VAL A 899 -18.07 -6.49 29.35
CA VAL A 899 -19.01 -6.51 30.50
C VAL A 899 -18.31 -6.99 31.77
N ASN A 900 -18.81 -6.61 32.94
CA ASN A 900 -18.11 -6.77 34.22
C ASN A 900 -17.74 -8.22 34.55
N CYS A 901 -18.54 -9.23 34.15
CA CYS A 901 -18.21 -10.64 34.37
C CYS A 901 -16.91 -11.09 33.68
N ARG A 902 -16.42 -10.35 32.67
CA ARG A 902 -15.14 -10.64 32.00
C ARG A 902 -13.93 -10.28 32.86
N PHE A 903 -14.14 -9.53 33.94
CA PHE A 903 -13.10 -9.10 34.87
C PHE A 903 -13.17 -9.85 36.21
N ALA A 904 -13.62 -11.11 36.20
CA ALA A 904 -13.76 -11.94 37.41
C ALA A 904 -12.47 -12.07 38.25
N HIS A 905 -11.29 -11.87 37.66
CA HIS A 905 -10.02 -11.82 38.41
C HIS A 905 -9.96 -10.65 39.41
N LEU A 906 -10.73 -9.57 39.20
CA LEU A 906 -10.83 -8.45 40.13
C LEU A 906 -11.77 -8.74 41.31
N GLN A 907 -12.57 -9.82 41.23
CA GLN A 907 -13.56 -10.16 42.25
C GLN A 907 -12.93 -10.45 43.62
N LEU A 908 -11.68 -10.94 43.63
CA LEU A 908 -10.93 -11.24 44.86
C LEU A 908 -10.64 -9.97 45.68
N GLU A 909 -10.41 -8.83 45.01
CA GLU A 909 -10.12 -7.55 45.66
C GLU A 909 -11.37 -6.67 45.82
N ARG A 910 -12.32 -6.82 44.89
CA ARG A 910 -13.57 -6.04 44.82
C ARG A 910 -14.72 -6.96 44.43
N PRO A 911 -15.48 -7.50 45.40
CA PRO A 911 -16.55 -8.46 45.13
C PRO A 911 -17.64 -7.94 44.17
N ASP A 912 -17.86 -6.63 44.17
CA ASP A 912 -18.79 -5.88 43.33
C ASP A 912 -18.29 -5.67 41.89
N ALA A 913 -17.02 -5.94 41.59
CA ALA A 913 -16.41 -5.70 40.28
C ALA A 913 -17.01 -6.52 39.13
N ILE A 914 -17.80 -7.56 39.42
CA ILE A 914 -18.53 -8.36 38.43
C ILE A 914 -20.03 -8.06 38.37
N CYS A 915 -20.53 -7.22 39.29
CA CYS A 915 -21.94 -6.90 39.41
C CYS A 915 -22.39 -5.93 38.30
N CYS A 916 -23.69 -5.90 38.06
CA CYS A 916 -24.31 -5.03 37.06
C CYS A 916 -24.00 -3.55 37.33
N ALA A 917 -23.57 -2.83 36.29
CA ALA A 917 -23.30 -1.40 36.30
C ALA A 917 -24.49 -0.56 36.78
N TYR A 918 -25.73 -1.04 36.56
CA TYR A 918 -26.95 -0.37 37.00
C TYR A 918 -27.32 -0.63 38.46
N GLY A 919 -26.54 -1.41 39.21
CA GLY A 919 -26.73 -1.61 40.65
C GLY A 919 -27.80 -2.64 41.06
N CYS A 920 -28.27 -3.48 40.14
CA CYS A 920 -29.31 -4.48 40.46
C CYS A 920 -28.81 -5.76 41.18
N GLY A 921 -27.51 -5.83 41.53
CA GLY A 921 -26.92 -6.92 42.31
C GLY A 921 -26.59 -8.23 41.55
N ALA A 922 -27.03 -8.40 40.30
CA ALA A 922 -26.73 -9.58 39.50
C ALA A 922 -25.34 -9.54 38.84
N VAL A 923 -24.79 -10.71 38.51
CA VAL A 923 -23.53 -10.82 37.73
C VAL A 923 -23.76 -10.34 36.29
N GLU A 924 -22.93 -9.41 35.84
CA GLU A 924 -23.10 -8.75 34.56
C GLU A 924 -22.53 -9.56 33.39
N THR A 925 -23.32 -10.52 32.92
CA THR A 925 -23.08 -11.18 31.63
C THR A 925 -23.53 -10.30 30.45
N GLN A 926 -23.13 -10.63 29.22
CA GLN A 926 -23.67 -9.94 28.03
C GLN A 926 -25.20 -10.06 27.95
N TYR A 927 -25.74 -11.23 28.28
CA TYR A 927 -27.18 -11.43 28.37
C TYR A 927 -27.82 -10.50 29.40
N HIS A 928 -27.21 -10.37 30.59
CA HIS A 928 -27.73 -9.50 31.63
C HIS A 928 -27.67 -8.02 31.22
N ALA A 929 -26.48 -7.52 30.85
CA ALA A 929 -26.26 -6.11 30.51
C ALA A 929 -27.13 -5.63 29.35
N PHE A 930 -27.37 -6.48 28.35
CA PHE A 930 -28.09 -6.09 27.14
C PHE A 930 -29.55 -6.53 27.08
N HIS A 931 -30.02 -7.39 28.00
CA HIS A 931 -31.36 -7.96 27.90
C HIS A 931 -32.05 -8.23 29.23
N ALA A 932 -31.43 -8.98 30.14
CA ALA A 932 -32.10 -9.49 31.34
C ALA A 932 -32.15 -8.51 32.52
N CYS A 933 -31.32 -7.47 32.52
CA CYS A 933 -31.30 -6.47 33.58
C CYS A 933 -32.69 -5.82 33.76
N PRO A 934 -33.20 -5.64 35.00
CA PRO A 934 -34.49 -4.99 35.25
C PRO A 934 -34.63 -3.59 34.65
N HIS A 935 -33.52 -2.87 34.49
CA HIS A 935 -33.52 -1.55 33.85
C HIS A 935 -33.61 -1.61 32.31
N ILE A 936 -33.27 -2.76 31.70
CA ILE A 936 -33.14 -2.91 30.24
C ILE A 936 -34.24 -3.79 29.64
N HIS A 937 -34.63 -4.86 30.33
CA HIS A 937 -35.68 -5.78 29.88
C HIS A 937 -37.00 -5.08 29.47
N PRO A 938 -37.48 -4.03 30.19
CA PRO A 938 -38.69 -3.32 29.79
C PRO A 938 -38.62 -2.71 28.39
N VAL A 939 -37.44 -2.31 27.91
CA VAL A 939 -37.25 -1.72 26.57
C VAL A 939 -37.52 -2.75 25.46
N TRP A 940 -37.03 -3.98 25.65
CA TRP A 940 -37.30 -5.07 24.71
C TRP A 940 -38.76 -5.51 24.75
N SER A 941 -39.38 -5.52 25.94
CA SER A 941 -40.82 -5.78 26.08
C SER A 941 -41.66 -4.72 25.37
N PHE A 942 -41.29 -3.44 25.53
CA PHE A 942 -41.91 -2.31 24.83
C PHE A 942 -41.89 -2.51 23.32
N HIS A 943 -40.76 -2.86 22.72
CA HIS A 943 -40.69 -3.13 21.28
C HIS A 943 -41.44 -4.41 20.87
N ARG A 944 -41.29 -5.51 21.64
CA ARG A 944 -42.00 -6.77 21.38
C ARG A 944 -43.51 -6.56 21.30
N ASP A 945 -44.08 -5.78 22.20
CA ASP A 945 -45.53 -5.59 22.25
C ASP A 945 -46.03 -4.79 21.05
N ALA A 946 -45.25 -3.84 20.52
CA ALA A 946 -45.58 -3.13 19.28
C ALA A 946 -45.53 -4.05 18.04
N TRP A 947 -44.67 -5.07 18.06
CA TRP A 947 -44.43 -5.98 16.94
C TRP A 947 -45.19 -7.31 17.04
N ARG A 948 -45.99 -7.50 18.10
CA ARG A 948 -46.68 -8.75 18.43
C ARG A 948 -47.49 -9.32 17.27
N ARG A 949 -48.14 -8.45 16.46
CA ARG A 949 -48.93 -8.85 15.29
C ARG A 949 -48.14 -9.70 14.30
N TYR A 950 -46.85 -9.42 14.10
CA TYR A 950 -46.00 -10.12 13.13
C TYR A 950 -45.27 -11.34 13.72
N GLY A 951 -45.42 -11.61 15.02
CA GLY A 951 -44.73 -12.72 15.69
C GLY A 951 -43.21 -12.56 15.76
N VAL A 952 -42.68 -11.33 15.61
CA VAL A 952 -41.23 -11.07 15.66
C VAL A 952 -40.73 -11.12 17.09
N SER A 953 -39.72 -11.95 17.34
CA SER A 953 -39.08 -12.11 18.65
C SER A 953 -37.99 -11.06 18.89
N PHE A 954 -37.97 -10.52 20.12
CA PHE A 954 -36.85 -9.74 20.68
C PHE A 954 -36.22 -10.46 21.87
N ALA A 955 -36.32 -11.79 21.92
CA ALA A 955 -35.61 -12.60 22.90
C ALA A 955 -34.09 -12.56 22.64
N TRP A 956 -33.30 -12.78 23.68
CA TRP A 956 -31.84 -12.83 23.57
C TRP A 956 -31.35 -13.86 22.55
N SER A 957 -32.01 -15.03 22.48
CA SER A 957 -31.67 -16.07 21.51
C SER A 957 -31.77 -15.57 20.06
N THR A 958 -32.80 -14.79 19.73
CA THR A 958 -32.97 -14.20 18.39
C THR A 958 -31.98 -13.06 18.12
N ILE A 959 -31.60 -12.29 19.14
CA ILE A 959 -30.63 -11.17 19.00
C ILE A 959 -29.19 -11.68 18.87
N SER A 960 -28.86 -12.77 19.57
CA SER A 960 -27.53 -13.39 19.60
C SER A 960 -27.34 -14.49 18.54
N ASP A 961 -28.42 -15.01 17.96
CA ASP A 961 -28.43 -15.96 16.86
C ASP A 961 -29.42 -15.55 15.76
N LEU A 962 -28.87 -15.07 14.64
CA LEU A 962 -29.65 -14.58 13.50
C LEU A 962 -30.42 -15.69 12.77
N ASP A 963 -30.11 -16.97 13.01
CA ASP A 963 -30.86 -18.09 12.42
C ASP A 963 -32.25 -18.26 13.03
N LEU A 964 -32.48 -17.68 14.22
CA LEU A 964 -33.74 -17.78 14.95
C LEU A 964 -34.72 -16.64 14.61
N PHE A 965 -34.39 -15.76 13.65
CA PHE A 965 -35.31 -14.73 13.20
C PHE A 965 -36.45 -15.36 12.38
N THR A 966 -37.67 -15.23 12.89
CA THR A 966 -38.89 -15.77 12.29
C THR A 966 -40.01 -14.74 12.33
N VAL A 967 -41.01 -14.92 11.47
CA VAL A 967 -42.24 -14.15 11.40
C VAL A 967 -43.42 -15.12 11.35
N ASN A 968 -44.58 -14.72 11.85
CA ASN A 968 -45.80 -15.50 11.69
C ASN A 968 -46.41 -15.33 10.28
N ALA A 969 -47.51 -16.03 9.99
CA ALA A 969 -48.18 -15.99 8.69
C ALA A 969 -48.55 -14.57 8.22
N SER A 970 -48.86 -13.65 9.16
CA SER A 970 -49.20 -12.26 8.81
C SER A 970 -47.99 -11.43 8.37
N GLY A 971 -46.79 -11.81 8.82
CA GLY A 971 -45.53 -11.14 8.46
C GLY A 971 -44.82 -11.74 7.25
N ASP A 972 -45.21 -12.93 6.79
CA ASP A 972 -44.48 -13.68 5.75
C ASP A 972 -44.39 -12.90 4.43
N ARG A 973 -45.48 -12.24 4.01
CA ARG A 973 -45.53 -11.37 2.82
C ARG A 973 -44.57 -10.18 2.88
N HIS A 974 -44.13 -9.78 4.07
CA HIS A 974 -43.25 -8.63 4.30
C HIS A 974 -41.98 -9.02 5.08
N LYS A 975 -41.56 -10.29 5.00
CA LYS A 975 -40.47 -10.85 5.81
C LYS A 975 -39.16 -10.06 5.70
N ASP A 976 -38.74 -9.70 4.49
CA ASP A 976 -37.50 -8.96 4.26
C ASP A 976 -37.56 -7.52 4.81
N ALA A 977 -38.74 -6.89 4.71
CA ALA A 977 -38.99 -5.56 5.28
C ALA A 977 -38.98 -5.59 6.81
N LEU A 978 -39.65 -6.59 7.41
CA LEU A 978 -39.63 -6.83 8.85
C LEU A 978 -38.22 -7.12 9.35
N GLN A 979 -37.46 -7.96 8.64
CA GLN A 979 -36.08 -8.27 8.99
C GLN A 979 -35.20 -7.00 8.94
N THR A 980 -35.34 -6.18 7.90
CA THR A 980 -34.59 -4.91 7.78
C THR A 980 -34.92 -3.96 8.93
N LEU A 981 -36.21 -3.75 9.21
CA LEU A 981 -36.64 -2.88 10.30
C LEU A 981 -36.21 -3.41 11.68
N TRP A 982 -36.24 -4.73 11.88
CA TRP A 982 -35.78 -5.40 13.09
C TRP A 982 -34.26 -5.26 13.28
N ILE A 983 -33.48 -5.41 12.21
CA ILE A 983 -32.02 -5.20 12.22
C ILE A 983 -31.69 -3.76 12.66
N LEU A 984 -32.37 -2.77 12.08
CA LEU A 984 -32.17 -1.36 12.41
C LEU A 984 -32.56 -1.06 13.86
N LEU A 985 -33.69 -1.61 14.33
CA LEU A 985 -34.14 -1.46 15.71
C LEU A 985 -33.13 -2.08 16.68
N THR A 986 -32.84 -3.37 16.52
CA THR A 986 -31.93 -4.13 17.38
C THR A 986 -30.55 -3.46 17.46
N ALA A 987 -29.95 -3.07 16.32
CA ALA A 987 -28.65 -2.41 16.32
C ALA A 987 -28.68 -1.04 17.03
N SER A 988 -29.73 -0.25 16.81
CA SER A 988 -29.87 1.06 17.45
C SER A 988 -30.09 0.95 18.96
N THR A 989 -30.90 -0.01 19.41
CA THR A 989 -31.19 -0.27 20.83
C THR A 989 -29.97 -0.84 21.54
N LEU A 990 -29.26 -1.81 20.96
CA LEU A 990 -27.99 -2.33 21.52
C LEU A 990 -26.95 -1.22 21.67
N HIS A 991 -26.84 -0.32 20.69
CA HIS A 991 -25.94 0.82 20.78
C HIS A 991 -26.33 1.80 21.89
N LEU A 992 -27.63 2.10 22.04
CA LEU A 992 -28.15 2.94 23.13
C LEU A 992 -27.80 2.31 24.48
N ILE A 993 -28.14 1.04 24.68
CA ILE A 993 -27.84 0.30 25.92
C ILE A 993 -26.34 0.38 26.24
N TRP A 994 -25.48 0.09 25.27
CA TRP A 994 -24.03 0.13 25.49
C TRP A 994 -23.51 1.54 25.82
N THR A 995 -24.09 2.57 25.22
CA THR A 995 -23.68 3.96 25.47
C THR A 995 -24.06 4.39 26.89
N GLU A 996 -25.30 4.14 27.30
CA GLU A 996 -25.77 4.49 28.65
C GLU A 996 -25.11 3.62 29.71
N HIS A 997 -24.88 2.34 29.44
CA HIS A 997 -24.09 1.46 30.30
C HIS A 997 -22.71 2.08 30.61
N ASN A 998 -21.97 2.52 29.60
CA ASN A 998 -20.64 3.09 29.80
C ASN A 998 -20.67 4.44 30.55
N LYS A 999 -21.72 5.24 30.36
CA LYS A 999 -21.91 6.48 31.12
C LYS A 999 -22.13 6.19 32.60
N VAL A 1000 -22.94 5.19 32.92
CA VAL A 1000 -23.15 4.77 34.31
C VAL A 1000 -21.87 4.20 34.90
N GLN A 1001 -21.20 3.31 34.18
CA GLN A 1001 -20.01 2.60 34.67
C GLN A 1001 -18.76 3.49 34.81
N TYR A 1002 -18.58 4.48 33.93
CA TYR A 1002 -17.31 5.22 33.81
C TYR A 1002 -17.43 6.74 33.87
N GLU A 1003 -18.64 7.31 33.88
CA GLU A 1003 -18.88 8.76 33.90
C GLU A 1003 -19.78 9.22 35.05
N ASP A 1004 -19.95 8.36 36.08
CA ASP A 1004 -20.77 8.62 37.28
C ASP A 1004 -22.19 9.13 36.97
N LYS A 1005 -22.78 8.63 35.87
CA LYS A 1005 -24.15 8.97 35.49
C LYS A 1005 -25.16 8.04 36.16
N THR A 1006 -26.33 8.57 36.47
CA THR A 1006 -27.45 7.76 36.94
C THR A 1006 -28.10 7.00 35.77
N PRO A 1007 -28.67 5.80 36.02
CA PRO A 1007 -29.43 5.08 35.01
C PRO A 1007 -30.63 5.91 34.51
N LEU A 1008 -30.94 5.81 33.22
CA LEU A 1008 -32.09 6.52 32.66
C LEU A 1008 -33.41 6.01 33.26
N PRO A 1009 -34.41 6.89 33.43
CA PRO A 1009 -35.74 6.47 33.85
C PRO A 1009 -36.41 5.61 32.76
N PRO A 1010 -37.34 4.70 33.11
CA PRO A 1010 -37.95 3.75 32.16
C PRO A 1010 -38.61 4.40 30.94
N THR A 1011 -39.23 5.57 31.11
CA THR A 1011 -39.88 6.32 30.03
C THR A 1011 -38.88 6.83 29.00
N ALA A 1012 -37.73 7.33 29.45
CA ALA A 1012 -36.66 7.84 28.59
C ALA A 1012 -36.03 6.72 27.75
N TRP A 1013 -35.90 5.51 28.30
CA TRP A 1013 -35.42 4.36 27.54
C TRP A 1013 -36.30 4.03 26.34
N ASN A 1014 -37.63 3.95 26.55
CA ASN A 1014 -38.60 3.65 25.48
C ASN A 1014 -38.59 4.75 24.40
N GLU A 1015 -38.50 6.00 24.82
CA GLU A 1015 -38.49 7.15 23.94
C GLU A 1015 -37.20 7.25 23.11
N LEU A 1016 -36.03 7.11 23.73
CA LEU A 1016 -34.74 7.17 23.05
C LEU A 1016 -34.50 5.96 22.13
N SER A 1017 -34.94 4.77 22.53
CA SER A 1017 -34.84 3.57 21.67
C SER A 1017 -35.74 3.69 20.44
N PHE A 1018 -36.96 4.19 20.60
CA PHE A 1018 -37.86 4.51 19.49
C PHE A 1018 -37.25 5.57 18.54
N LEU A 1019 -36.76 6.70 19.08
CA LEU A 1019 -36.14 7.75 18.27
C LEU A 1019 -34.87 7.27 17.56
N GLY A 1020 -34.03 6.49 18.25
CA GLY A 1020 -32.84 5.85 17.70
C GLY A 1020 -33.15 4.96 16.51
N TRP A 1021 -34.22 4.17 16.62
CA TRP A 1021 -34.73 3.34 15.54
C TRP A 1021 -35.27 4.17 14.39
N THR A 1022 -36.17 5.14 14.64
CA THR A 1022 -36.75 5.96 13.56
C THR A 1022 -35.68 6.74 12.81
N MET A 1023 -34.64 7.25 13.48
CA MET A 1023 -33.48 7.88 12.81
C MET A 1023 -32.73 6.91 11.90
N SER A 1024 -32.54 5.67 12.35
CA SER A 1024 -31.84 4.63 11.58
C SER A 1024 -32.65 4.19 10.35
N VAL A 1025 -33.97 4.07 10.51
CA VAL A 1025 -34.94 3.80 9.42
C VAL A 1025 -34.99 4.97 8.44
N ARG A 1026 -35.12 6.20 8.93
CA ARG A 1026 -35.16 7.42 8.11
C ARG A 1026 -33.93 7.52 7.22
N ARG A 1027 -32.74 7.26 7.79
CA ARG A 1027 -31.49 7.17 7.02
C ARG A 1027 -31.53 6.06 5.98
N TRP A 1028 -31.94 4.85 6.37
CA TRP A 1028 -32.00 3.73 5.44
C TRP A 1028 -32.91 4.04 4.24
N LEU A 1029 -34.09 4.61 4.48
CA LEU A 1029 -35.04 5.05 3.45
C LEU A 1029 -34.45 6.09 2.49
N ARG A 1030 -33.72 7.09 3.00
CA ARG A 1030 -33.04 8.09 2.14
C ARG A 1030 -31.98 7.51 1.21
N LEU A 1031 -31.39 6.38 1.59
CA LEU A 1031 -30.35 5.71 0.81
C LEU A 1031 -30.91 4.69 -0.19
N GLN A 1032 -32.21 4.38 -0.14
CA GLN A 1032 -32.85 3.48 -1.11
C GLN A 1032 -33.38 4.26 -2.31
N ASP A 1033 -33.37 3.60 -3.47
CA ASP A 1033 -34.10 4.04 -4.65
C ASP A 1033 -35.61 4.20 -4.31
N PRO A 1034 -36.27 5.31 -4.72
CA PRO A 1034 -37.72 5.46 -4.60
C PRO A 1034 -38.53 4.28 -5.11
N ASP A 1035 -38.08 3.62 -6.19
CA ASP A 1035 -38.83 2.55 -6.86
C ASP A 1035 -38.50 1.15 -6.33
N CYS A 1036 -37.68 1.07 -5.26
CA CYS A 1036 -37.27 -0.21 -4.66
C CYS A 1036 -38.47 -0.94 -4.02
N PRO A 1037 -38.81 -2.19 -4.42
CA PRO A 1037 -39.94 -2.94 -3.84
C PRO A 1037 -39.81 -3.15 -2.32
N LEU A 1038 -38.58 -3.36 -1.83
CA LEU A 1038 -38.31 -3.48 -0.40
C LEU A 1038 -38.61 -2.18 0.35
N ARG A 1039 -38.33 -1.02 -0.25
CA ARG A 1039 -38.65 0.30 0.33
C ARG A 1039 -40.16 0.46 0.51
N SER A 1040 -40.95 0.13 -0.52
CA SER A 1040 -42.42 0.16 -0.46
C SER A 1040 -42.97 -0.77 0.62
N SER A 1041 -42.46 -2.00 0.68
CA SER A 1041 -42.82 -2.96 1.73
C SER A 1041 -42.45 -2.47 3.13
N VAL A 1042 -41.31 -1.80 3.30
CA VAL A 1042 -40.90 -1.20 4.58
C VAL A 1042 -41.85 -0.08 5.00
N LEU A 1043 -42.24 0.80 4.08
CA LEU A 1043 -43.20 1.88 4.36
C LEU A 1043 -44.57 1.33 4.79
N HIS A 1044 -45.04 0.27 4.13
CA HIS A 1044 -46.27 -0.42 4.50
C HIS A 1044 -46.22 -0.97 5.94
N VAL A 1045 -45.14 -1.67 6.29
CA VAL A 1045 -44.95 -2.21 7.64
C VAL A 1045 -44.88 -1.09 8.68
N LEU A 1046 -44.16 0.00 8.39
CA LEU A 1046 -44.07 1.17 9.27
C LEU A 1046 -45.42 1.82 9.53
N HIS A 1047 -46.28 1.94 8.50
CA HIS A 1047 -47.63 2.46 8.65
C HIS A 1047 -48.42 1.63 9.66
N THR A 1048 -48.37 0.30 9.55
CA THR A 1048 -49.04 -0.61 10.49
C THR A 1048 -48.47 -0.52 11.90
N LEU A 1049 -47.15 -0.36 12.05
CA LEU A 1049 -46.48 -0.18 13.34
C LEU A 1049 -46.78 1.17 14.02
N ARG A 1050 -47.52 2.09 13.40
CA ARG A 1050 -47.99 3.33 14.06
C ARG A 1050 -49.17 3.11 15.00
N ALA A 1051 -50.00 2.11 14.72
CA ALA A 1051 -51.24 1.86 15.43
C ALA A 1051 -51.11 1.31 16.88
N PRO A 1052 -50.11 0.48 17.23
CA PRO A 1052 -49.98 -0.08 18.58
C PRO A 1052 -49.99 0.97 19.70
N ALA A 1053 -50.68 0.67 20.80
CA ALA A 1053 -50.95 1.62 21.88
C ALA A 1053 -49.70 2.22 22.55
N ASN A 1054 -48.58 1.50 22.49
CA ASN A 1054 -47.28 1.90 23.03
C ASN A 1054 -46.44 2.76 22.05
N TYR A 1055 -46.62 2.62 20.73
CA TYR A 1055 -45.95 3.46 19.73
C TYR A 1055 -46.77 4.71 19.38
N ARG A 1056 -48.11 4.62 19.37
CA ARG A 1056 -49.01 5.70 18.98
C ARG A 1056 -48.73 7.03 19.71
N PRO A 1057 -48.52 7.08 21.04
CA PRO A 1057 -48.21 8.34 21.74
C PRO A 1057 -46.87 8.93 21.33
N LEU A 1058 -45.86 8.10 21.04
CA LEU A 1058 -44.55 8.58 20.59
C LEU A 1058 -44.60 9.09 19.15
N TRP A 1059 -45.38 8.47 18.27
CA TRP A 1059 -45.64 9.02 16.94
C TRP A 1059 -46.37 10.36 17.00
N ALA A 1060 -47.33 10.52 17.92
CA ALA A 1060 -48.03 11.79 18.13
C ALA A 1060 -47.09 12.86 18.71
N LYS A 1061 -46.18 12.49 19.61
CA LYS A 1061 -45.15 13.38 20.18
C LYS A 1061 -44.08 13.77 19.16
N TYR A 1062 -43.75 12.87 18.21
CA TYR A 1062 -42.70 13.04 17.20
C TYR A 1062 -43.18 12.75 15.77
N PRO A 1063 -44.13 13.54 15.25
CA PRO A 1063 -44.78 13.26 13.96
C PRO A 1063 -43.79 13.31 12.78
N TYR A 1064 -42.72 14.11 12.90
CA TYR A 1064 -41.71 14.31 11.86
C TYR A 1064 -40.51 13.35 11.94
N SER A 1065 -40.55 12.35 12.83
CA SER A 1065 -39.42 11.44 13.08
C SER A 1065 -38.95 10.66 11.83
N LEU A 1066 -39.83 10.41 10.85
CA LEU A 1066 -39.52 9.74 9.57
C LEU A 1066 -39.54 10.65 8.32
N HIS A 1067 -39.69 11.96 8.48
CA HIS A 1067 -39.81 12.87 7.34
C HIS A 1067 -38.50 12.92 6.52
N LEU A 1068 -38.57 12.66 5.21
CA LEU A 1068 -37.37 12.45 4.37
C LEU A 1068 -36.81 13.74 3.74
N ALA A 1069 -37.67 14.74 3.52
CA ALA A 1069 -37.34 16.04 2.94
C ALA A 1069 -38.25 17.11 3.56
N PRO A 1070 -37.89 18.42 3.53
CA PRO A 1070 -38.80 19.48 3.95
C PRO A 1070 -40.06 19.49 3.08
N THR A 1071 -41.25 19.71 3.67
CA THR A 1071 -42.51 19.80 2.92
C THR A 1071 -42.42 20.92 1.89
N SER A 1072 -42.78 20.65 0.63
CA SER A 1072 -42.82 21.71 -0.38
C SER A 1072 -44.09 22.57 -0.20
N ALA A 1073 -44.10 23.78 -0.77
CA ALA A 1073 -45.32 24.61 -0.79
C ALA A 1073 -46.49 23.95 -1.56
N ALA A 1074 -46.21 22.93 -2.38
CA ALA A 1074 -47.23 22.17 -3.09
C ALA A 1074 -47.90 21.09 -2.22
N ASP A 1075 -47.19 20.57 -1.22
CA ASP A 1075 -47.70 19.50 -0.33
C ASP A 1075 -48.59 20.05 0.81
N LEU A 1076 -48.59 21.36 1.04
CA LEU A 1076 -49.44 22.05 2.02
C LEU A 1076 -50.83 22.41 1.46
N ARG A 1077 -51.18 21.93 0.25
CA ARG A 1077 -52.49 22.12 -0.40
C ARG A 1077 -53.28 20.81 -0.59
N LEU A 1078 -52.79 19.70 -0.05
CA LEU A 1078 -53.52 18.45 0.18
C LEU A 1078 -53.70 18.28 1.68
#